data_AF-A0A8H5B036-F1
#
_entry.id   AF-A0A8H5B036-F1
#
_cell.length_a   1.000
_cell.length_b   1.000
_cell.length_c   1.000
_cell.angle_alpha   90.00
_cell.angle_beta   90.00
_cell.angle_gamma   90.00
#
_symmetry.space_group_name_H-M   'P 1'
#
loop_
_entity.id
_entity.type
_entity.pdbx_description
1 polymer ?
#
loop_
_entity_poly.entity_id
_entity_poly.type
_entity_poly.pdbx_seq_one_letter_code
_entity_poly.pdbx_strand_id
1 'polypeptide(L)'
;MPARPYPRGSHGVARLSHESFTQEHPILIQQDSNIGSPRSYPPNDPQIDGTSAEDKVQVGGDDNVSLLHPHYISTKEWQYPPSPTARHAPPAYKSPKLWEFDSNLKDDGYNHFGDGTPVATPPGWSAYPRLLGSPPSLRKRKRSPFGSGFEVPQWRQLSIHFILCAITYPCLEFFIMMAKGKPLFYTRIFVGTGCGIMGFALGLSLMELAKGIIETCTWATVIQQSQLPDGLGPGVRLKDLAAQSEDPTSAWSALRLLWDRRTQRSTITKSRSHYGQHKWNFWIVVFLANVILAGALTFILGRVVNIICQVEHQYDEYKEVAVQGTLTPEDMKRAQVVFQDFNDPSVAWTLSPFSSQGGLPVPVKLMWNGDAVYFAEVIPDQLVPGGHGPGALAEKTQSLVTERESGYAQPAQSTSTLKVDPGSVLRFPRWGIRMRCDKIPNPPLNIVPVSPNMLTYVFTPRSTLRGLFEYFNKPLPDELKNPVNLAQVLQGNDSVPAELNVQETAMGAFFRHNGVAHSLQSTVLDDFGRSGSGFRSIETMLVRLNTTYAPHGSFGTVGDFHISPQYGRRQSVPSSVGFDAVVCLQLYEPWVLGVYNNSIGPPSSFRILARGASLSQSMRSGRKVGGAIQDSKINTSLSSSGLQDAFIAVRQNSLNQMLKDNGRDTNYVPSPTLVSFTDGSGLYGYTNLTAENYATARALADASNVLPYLVGTGKLVAQQYADKVISAAFIDVIQLAIVLGIVFAMGLISAIFLPRLPLDVPHRGFGLYSWLSAFYADELQPAPDSHVEITKRMELKDIMQYTSELRFRFVIPTQ
;
A
#
# COMPACT_ATOMS: atom_id res chain seq x y z
N MET A 1 2.32 46.26 -13.48
CA MET A 1 0.89 46.64 -13.57
C MET A 1 0.18 46.06 -12.35
N PRO A 2 -0.44 46.88 -11.50
CA PRO A 2 -0.88 46.47 -10.17
C PRO A 2 -2.32 45.92 -10.17
N ALA A 3 -2.51 44.84 -9.41
CA ALA A 3 -3.81 44.27 -9.09
C ALA A 3 -4.49 45.07 -7.96
N ARG A 4 -5.81 45.25 -8.07
CA ARG A 4 -6.71 45.73 -7.01
C ARG A 4 -7.75 44.64 -6.67
N PRO A 5 -8.40 44.71 -5.49
CA PRO A 5 -8.71 43.55 -4.65
C PRO A 5 -10.16 43.05 -4.74
N TYR A 6 -10.36 41.80 -4.30
CA TYR A 6 -11.65 41.14 -4.07
C TYR A 6 -12.37 41.71 -2.83
N PRO A 7 -13.72 41.83 -2.86
CA PRO A 7 -14.50 42.13 -1.67
C PRO A 7 -14.90 40.86 -0.89
N ARG A 8 -14.94 41.00 0.43
CA ARG A 8 -15.53 40.04 1.39
C ARG A 8 -17.04 40.02 1.26
N GLY A 9 -17.61 38.81 1.21
CA GLY A 9 -19.04 38.54 1.37
C GLY A 9 -19.23 37.36 2.32
N SER A 10 -20.05 37.59 3.34
CA SER A 10 -20.33 36.77 4.53
C SER A 10 -21.14 35.50 4.23
N HIS A 11 -20.70 34.36 4.76
CA HIS A 11 -21.57 33.20 4.97
C HIS A 11 -21.70 32.92 6.46
N GLY A 12 -22.93 33.09 6.97
CA GLY A 12 -23.35 32.65 8.28
C GLY A 12 -23.40 31.12 8.33
N VAL A 13 -22.73 30.55 9.33
CA VAL A 13 -22.79 29.13 9.67
C VAL A 13 -23.94 28.94 10.65
N ALA A 14 -25.03 28.32 10.19
CA ALA A 14 -26.06 27.79 11.06
C ALA A 14 -25.65 26.39 11.53
N ARG A 15 -25.57 26.23 12.85
CA ARG A 15 -25.47 24.96 13.57
C ARG A 15 -26.60 24.03 13.15
N LEU A 16 -26.27 22.79 12.77
CA LEU A 16 -27.17 21.66 12.88
C LEU A 16 -26.66 20.73 13.98
N SER A 17 -27.56 20.50 14.92
CA SER A 17 -27.44 19.71 16.13
C SER A 17 -27.33 18.22 15.83
N HIS A 18 -26.48 17.56 16.61
CA HIS A 18 -26.55 16.12 16.88
C HIS A 18 -27.91 15.80 17.52
N GLU A 19 -28.68 14.90 16.92
CA GLU A 19 -29.65 14.08 17.65
C GLU A 19 -29.45 12.61 17.27
N SER A 20 -29.03 11.87 18.28
CA SER A 20 -29.01 10.42 18.39
C SER A 20 -30.41 9.90 18.71
N PHE A 21 -30.93 8.93 17.96
CA PHE A 21 -31.97 8.03 18.46
C PHE A 21 -31.72 6.60 17.98
N THR A 22 -31.26 5.78 18.92
CA THR A 22 -31.42 4.32 18.95
C THR A 22 -32.87 4.01 19.31
N GLN A 23 -33.55 3.17 18.52
CA GLN A 23 -34.77 2.51 18.99
C GLN A 23 -34.86 1.11 18.39
N GLU A 24 -34.48 0.13 19.22
CA GLU A 24 -34.81 -1.28 19.05
C GLU A 24 -36.30 -1.47 19.37
N HIS A 25 -37.02 -2.21 18.53
CA HIS A 25 -38.29 -2.83 18.90
C HIS A 25 -38.27 -4.32 18.49
N PRO A 26 -38.71 -5.23 19.38
CA PRO A 26 -38.73 -6.66 19.13
C PRO A 26 -39.97 -7.06 18.32
N ILE A 27 -39.79 -7.88 17.29
CA ILE A 27 -40.89 -8.53 16.59
C ILE A 27 -41.15 -9.89 17.26
N LEU A 28 -42.29 -10.00 17.94
CA LEU A 28 -42.89 -11.27 18.34
C LEU A 28 -43.27 -12.06 17.08
N ILE A 29 -42.72 -13.26 16.92
CA ILE A 29 -43.24 -14.27 15.99
C ILE A 29 -44.17 -15.17 16.78
N GLN A 30 -45.48 -15.04 16.53
CA GLN A 30 -46.51 -15.93 17.04
C GLN A 30 -46.73 -17.02 15.98
N GLN A 31 -46.31 -18.25 16.29
CA GLN A 31 -46.62 -19.44 15.50
C GLN A 31 -48.06 -19.88 15.82
N ASP A 32 -48.97 -19.67 14.88
CA ASP A 32 -50.24 -20.40 14.83
C ASP A 32 -50.19 -21.40 13.69
N SER A 33 -50.10 -22.68 14.09
CA SER A 33 -50.35 -23.84 13.26
C SER A 33 -51.86 -24.02 13.09
N ASN A 34 -52.35 -23.98 11.85
CA ASN A 34 -53.59 -24.67 11.54
C ASN A 34 -53.58 -25.25 10.13
N ILE A 35 -53.88 -26.55 10.13
CA ILE A 35 -53.82 -27.53 9.06
C ILE A 35 -55.06 -27.37 8.19
N GLY A 36 -54.87 -27.26 6.87
CA GLY A 36 -55.94 -27.29 5.88
C GLY A 36 -55.47 -27.99 4.60
N SER A 37 -55.89 -29.25 4.44
CA SER A 37 -55.60 -30.14 3.31
C SER A 37 -56.05 -29.58 1.96
N PRO A 38 -55.32 -29.81 0.86
CA PRO A 38 -55.87 -29.70 -0.49
C PRO A 38 -56.29 -31.07 -1.05
N ARG A 39 -57.44 -31.04 -1.73
CA ARG A 39 -58.07 -32.15 -2.46
C ARG A 39 -57.27 -32.53 -3.72
N SER A 40 -57.24 -33.84 -3.96
CA SER A 40 -56.81 -34.55 -5.17
C SER A 40 -57.83 -34.46 -6.32
N TYR A 41 -57.36 -34.30 -7.57
CA TYR A 41 -57.93 -34.85 -8.82
C TYR A 41 -56.85 -34.82 -9.93
N PRO A 42 -56.95 -35.64 -11.00
CA PRO A 42 -55.86 -36.48 -11.51
C PRO A 42 -55.22 -35.97 -12.81
N PRO A 43 -54.06 -36.52 -13.22
CA PRO A 43 -53.51 -36.30 -14.55
C PRO A 43 -53.98 -37.38 -15.55
N ASN A 44 -54.32 -36.94 -16.76
CA ASN A 44 -54.49 -37.78 -17.94
C ASN A 44 -53.13 -37.94 -18.64
N ASP A 45 -52.71 -39.18 -18.86
CA ASP A 45 -51.75 -39.57 -19.90
C ASP A 45 -52.40 -39.47 -21.31
N PRO A 46 -51.59 -39.39 -22.36
CA PRO A 46 -51.40 -40.63 -23.13
C PRO A 46 -49.95 -40.95 -23.48
N GLN A 47 -49.71 -42.27 -23.48
CA GLN A 47 -48.60 -43.04 -24.02
C GLN A 47 -48.10 -42.55 -25.39
N ILE A 48 -46.80 -42.72 -25.65
CA ILE A 48 -46.28 -43.61 -26.70
C ILE A 48 -44.80 -43.95 -26.43
N ASP A 49 -44.52 -45.23 -26.65
CA ASP A 49 -43.31 -46.02 -26.42
C ASP A 49 -42.01 -45.52 -27.08
N GLY A 50 -40.87 -45.97 -26.55
CA GLY A 50 -39.63 -46.04 -27.32
C GLY A 50 -38.33 -46.23 -26.56
N THR A 51 -38.21 -47.33 -25.80
CA THR A 51 -37.01 -48.15 -25.55
C THR A 51 -35.60 -47.55 -25.80
N SER A 52 -34.71 -47.61 -24.80
CA SER A 52 -33.49 -48.45 -24.83
C SER A 52 -32.51 -48.17 -23.66
N ALA A 53 -32.15 -49.26 -22.97
CA ALA A 53 -30.87 -49.60 -22.34
C ALA A 53 -30.36 -48.81 -21.12
N GLU A 54 -30.59 -49.42 -19.95
CA GLU A 54 -29.62 -49.82 -18.93
C GLU A 54 -28.18 -49.26 -19.04
N ASP A 55 -27.74 -48.56 -17.98
CA ASP A 55 -26.61 -49.08 -17.21
C ASP A 55 -26.63 -48.59 -15.75
N LYS A 56 -26.42 -49.54 -14.84
CA LYS A 56 -26.36 -49.36 -13.38
C LYS A 56 -24.92 -49.08 -12.97
N VAL A 57 -24.67 -47.99 -12.24
CA VAL A 57 -23.52 -47.91 -11.32
C VAL A 57 -23.98 -47.33 -9.98
N GLN A 58 -23.58 -48.03 -8.93
CA GLN A 58 -23.99 -47.90 -7.55
C GLN A 58 -23.56 -46.57 -6.91
N VAL A 59 -24.50 -46.02 -6.14
CA VAL A 59 -24.30 -44.96 -5.15
C VAL A 59 -23.78 -45.58 -3.86
N GLY A 60 -22.73 -45.01 -3.29
CA GLY A 60 -22.27 -45.28 -1.94
C GLY A 60 -21.31 -44.19 -1.48
N GLY A 61 -21.64 -43.51 -0.39
CA GLY A 61 -20.78 -42.50 0.22
C GLY A 61 -21.56 -41.47 1.03
N ASP A 62 -21.97 -41.87 2.23
CA ASP A 62 -22.30 -40.95 3.32
C ASP A 62 -21.10 -40.02 3.58
N ASP A 63 -21.36 -38.75 3.89
CA ASP A 63 -20.58 -38.03 4.92
C ASP A 63 -21.32 -36.76 5.38
N ASN A 64 -21.74 -36.82 6.64
CA ASN A 64 -22.12 -35.68 7.48
C ASN A 64 -20.86 -34.87 7.80
N VAL A 65 -20.82 -33.58 7.45
CA VAL A 65 -19.88 -32.64 8.07
C VAL A 65 -20.57 -31.33 8.43
N SER A 66 -20.49 -31.05 9.73
CA SER A 66 -21.04 -29.95 10.50
C SER A 66 -20.60 -28.57 10.02
N LEU A 67 -21.58 -27.66 9.94
CA LEU A 67 -21.40 -26.22 9.74
C LEU A 67 -20.73 -25.59 10.98
N LEU A 68 -19.51 -25.08 10.81
CA LEU A 68 -18.84 -24.19 11.76
C LEU A 68 -18.76 -22.79 11.15
N HIS A 69 -19.48 -21.84 11.77
CA HIS A 69 -19.34 -20.41 11.52
C HIS A 69 -17.97 -19.88 11.94
N PRO A 70 -17.28 -19.08 11.12
CA PRO A 70 -16.21 -18.22 11.60
C PRO A 70 -16.71 -16.79 11.87
N HIS A 71 -16.39 -16.33 13.07
CA HIS A 71 -16.53 -14.97 13.56
C HIS A 71 -15.80 -13.95 12.68
N TYR A 72 -16.49 -12.87 12.32
CA TYR A 72 -15.90 -11.66 11.76
C TYR A 72 -15.15 -10.88 12.86
N ILE A 73 -13.84 -10.71 12.68
CA ILE A 73 -13.03 -9.76 13.45
C ILE A 73 -13.03 -8.43 12.70
N SER A 74 -13.68 -7.43 13.30
CA SER A 74 -13.67 -6.03 12.88
C SER A 74 -12.39 -5.37 13.38
N THR A 75 -11.55 -4.85 12.48
CA THR A 75 -10.46 -3.93 12.85
C THR A 75 -10.71 -2.57 12.21
N LYS A 76 -11.25 -1.65 13.02
CA LYS A 76 -11.11 -0.20 12.84
C LYS A 76 -9.76 0.24 13.40
N GLU A 77 -9.00 1.04 12.65
CA GLU A 77 -8.61 2.42 13.02
C GLU A 77 -7.46 2.91 12.12
N TRP A 78 -7.73 3.96 11.34
CA TRP A 78 -6.73 4.86 10.80
C TRP A 78 -6.69 6.09 11.70
N GLN A 79 -5.61 6.29 12.46
CA GLN A 79 -5.37 7.53 13.20
C GLN A 79 -4.34 8.39 12.46
N TYR A 80 -4.77 9.59 12.08
CA TYR A 80 -3.89 10.69 11.64
C TYR A 80 -3.19 11.33 12.85
N PRO A 81 -2.00 11.94 12.67
CA PRO A 81 -1.21 12.50 13.76
C PRO A 81 -1.74 13.86 14.22
N PRO A 82 -1.65 14.23 15.51
CA PRO A 82 -1.97 15.58 15.96
C PRO A 82 -0.79 16.54 15.78
N SER A 83 -1.11 17.78 15.41
CA SER A 83 -0.21 18.94 15.37
C SER A 83 -0.13 19.64 16.76
N PRO A 84 0.89 20.47 17.04
CA PRO A 84 1.33 20.79 18.40
C PRO A 84 0.84 22.15 18.91
N THR A 85 0.47 22.21 20.20
CA THR A 85 0.44 23.41 21.07
C THR A 85 0.45 22.93 22.53
N ALA A 86 0.84 23.65 23.58
CA ALA A 86 1.88 24.64 23.88
C ALA A 86 1.92 24.77 25.43
N ARG A 87 3.09 25.06 26.02
CA ARG A 87 3.36 25.59 27.38
C ARG A 87 3.24 24.65 28.60
N HIS A 88 4.34 24.52 29.36
CA HIS A 88 4.45 25.04 30.73
C HIS A 88 5.94 25.21 31.14
N ALA A 89 6.19 26.28 31.89
CA ALA A 89 7.50 26.79 32.33
C ALA A 89 8.01 26.11 33.62
N PRO A 90 9.30 26.28 34.01
CA PRO A 90 9.95 25.50 35.07
C PRO A 90 9.89 26.20 36.43
N PRO A 91 10.12 25.49 37.55
CA PRO A 91 10.47 26.14 38.80
C PRO A 91 11.98 26.13 39.05
N ALA A 92 12.41 27.20 39.70
CA ALA A 92 13.78 27.53 40.04
C ALA A 92 14.06 27.33 41.54
N TYR A 93 15.35 27.12 41.84
CA TYR A 93 16.06 27.38 43.10
C TYR A 93 15.71 26.64 44.40
N LYS A 94 16.74 25.99 44.99
CA LYS A 94 17.26 26.27 46.35
C LYS A 94 18.58 25.51 46.62
N SER A 95 19.68 26.24 46.77
CA SER A 95 20.76 25.97 47.73
C SER A 95 20.33 26.56 49.11
N PRO A 96 20.99 26.36 50.29
CA PRO A 96 22.45 26.23 50.54
C PRO A 96 22.90 25.39 51.78
N LYS A 97 24.21 25.54 52.14
CA LYS A 97 24.96 25.24 53.40
C LYS A 97 25.65 23.87 53.44
N LEU A 98 26.99 23.71 53.54
CA LEU A 98 28.13 24.41 54.20
C LEU A 98 28.19 24.22 55.73
N TRP A 99 29.43 24.12 56.23
CA TRP A 99 30.03 23.84 57.57
C TRP A 99 29.96 22.37 58.06
N GLU A 100 31.05 21.61 58.30
CA GLU A 100 32.34 21.77 59.03
C GLU A 100 32.27 20.98 60.35
N PHE A 101 33.16 19.99 60.58
CA PHE A 101 33.84 19.83 61.86
C PHE A 101 35.05 18.89 61.78
N ASP A 102 36.10 19.39 62.42
CA ASP A 102 37.41 18.84 62.74
C ASP A 102 37.36 17.57 63.62
N SER A 103 38.42 16.77 63.56
CA SER A 103 39.11 16.33 64.79
C SER A 103 40.45 15.65 64.47
N ASN A 104 41.52 16.39 64.75
CA ASN A 104 42.80 15.85 65.16
C ASN A 104 42.64 14.96 66.40
N LEU A 105 43.36 13.84 66.47
CA LEU A 105 43.92 13.36 67.72
C LEU A 105 45.26 12.64 67.47
N LYS A 106 46.26 13.08 68.24
CA LYS A 106 47.60 12.52 68.40
C LYS A 106 47.54 11.15 69.08
N ASP A 107 48.55 10.31 68.85
CA ASP A 107 49.30 9.73 69.97
C ASP A 107 50.69 9.24 69.54
N ASP A 108 51.63 9.47 70.46
CA ASP A 108 53.07 9.24 70.36
C ASP A 108 53.48 7.83 70.84
N GLY A 109 54.64 7.38 70.35
CA GLY A 109 55.61 6.60 71.15
C GLY A 109 55.62 5.07 71.00
N TYR A 110 56.75 4.53 70.53
CA TYR A 110 57.60 3.58 71.28
C TYR A 110 58.92 3.30 70.52
N ASN A 111 60.03 3.27 71.27
CA ASN A 111 61.42 3.15 70.82
C ASN A 111 61.94 1.69 70.77
N HIS A 112 63.02 1.52 69.99
CA HIS A 112 64.18 0.61 70.13
C HIS A 112 63.99 -0.93 70.09
N PHE A 113 64.62 -1.59 69.12
CA PHE A 113 65.87 -2.38 69.27
C PHE A 113 66.18 -3.15 67.96
N GLY A 114 67.46 -3.28 67.59
CA GLY A 114 67.91 -4.33 66.67
C GLY A 114 69.02 -3.94 65.68
N ASP A 115 70.25 -3.84 66.19
CA ASP A 115 71.49 -3.91 65.39
C ASP A 115 71.58 -5.27 64.66
N GLY A 116 71.96 -5.22 63.37
CA GLY A 116 72.23 -6.40 62.55
C GLY A 116 73.29 -6.07 61.49
N THR A 117 74.47 -6.64 61.67
CA THR A 117 75.70 -6.49 60.88
C THR A 117 75.56 -6.76 59.37
N PRO A 118 76.34 -6.09 58.50
CA PRO A 118 76.32 -6.32 57.07
C PRO A 118 77.07 -7.61 56.68
N VAL A 119 76.39 -8.51 55.95
CA VAL A 119 76.99 -9.70 55.32
C VAL A 119 77.64 -9.28 54.00
N ALA A 120 78.90 -9.67 53.83
CA ALA A 120 79.71 -9.45 52.65
C ALA A 120 79.17 -10.21 51.43
N THR A 121 78.99 -9.50 50.31
CA THR A 121 78.79 -10.07 48.98
C THR A 121 80.12 -10.27 48.25
N PRO A 122 80.32 -11.40 47.52
CA PRO A 122 81.54 -11.69 46.77
C PRO A 122 81.65 -10.87 45.48
N PRO A 123 82.87 -10.59 44.96
CA PRO A 123 83.07 -9.80 43.75
C PRO A 123 83.02 -10.68 42.50
N GLY A 124 82.26 -10.26 41.51
CA GLY A 124 82.31 -10.81 40.16
C GLY A 124 81.20 -10.21 39.31
N TRP A 125 81.48 -9.98 38.03
CA TRP A 125 80.55 -9.45 37.01
C TRP A 125 80.49 -7.91 36.91
N SER A 126 81.65 -7.28 36.73
CA SER A 126 81.76 -6.00 36.03
C SER A 126 82.31 -6.25 34.62
N ALA A 127 81.48 -6.09 33.58
CA ALA A 127 81.88 -5.63 32.24
C ALA A 127 80.70 -5.63 31.25
N TYR A 128 79.94 -4.53 31.21
CA TYR A 128 79.31 -4.08 29.96
C TYR A 128 79.50 -2.56 29.83
N PRO A 129 79.90 -2.06 28.63
CA PRO A 129 80.26 -0.66 28.45
C PRO A 129 79.01 0.24 28.45
N ARG A 130 78.96 1.20 29.37
CA ARG A 130 78.04 2.35 29.33
C ARG A 130 78.46 3.29 28.20
N LEU A 131 77.82 3.16 27.04
CA LEU A 131 77.91 4.12 25.95
C LEU A 131 76.50 4.42 25.44
N LEU A 132 75.78 5.31 26.12
CA LEU A 132 74.74 6.21 25.56
C LEU A 132 74.08 7.01 26.70
N GLY A 133 74.21 8.34 26.63
CA GLY A 133 73.26 9.35 27.14
C GLY A 133 72.80 9.29 28.60
N SER A 134 73.12 10.33 29.36
CA SER A 134 72.43 10.69 30.60
C SER A 134 70.90 10.53 30.48
N PRO A 135 70.20 10.01 31.50
CA PRO A 135 68.74 9.89 31.45
C PRO A 135 68.13 11.28 31.20
N PRO A 136 67.15 11.42 30.30
CA PRO A 136 66.51 12.71 30.06
C PRO A 136 65.93 13.19 31.39
N SER A 137 66.35 14.39 31.80
CA SER A 137 65.81 15.07 32.97
C SER A 137 64.29 15.10 32.90
N LEU A 138 63.65 14.67 33.99
CA LEU A 138 62.21 14.67 34.20
C LEU A 138 61.63 16.05 33.84
N ARG A 139 61.11 16.21 32.61
CA ARG A 139 60.21 17.30 32.28
C ARG A 139 59.07 17.24 33.28
N LYS A 140 58.89 18.30 34.08
CA LYS A 140 57.73 18.48 34.96
C LYS A 140 56.46 18.15 34.17
N ARG A 141 55.88 16.96 34.42
CA ARG A 141 54.62 16.51 33.82
C ARG A 141 53.57 17.56 34.17
N LYS A 142 52.95 18.16 33.15
CA LYS A 142 51.73 18.97 33.33
C LYS A 142 50.72 18.06 34.02
N ARG A 143 50.41 18.33 35.30
CA ARG A 143 49.40 17.59 36.04
C ARG A 143 48.06 17.80 35.33
N SER A 144 47.47 16.72 34.83
CA SER A 144 46.10 16.74 34.32
C SER A 144 45.13 16.99 35.47
N PRO A 145 43.94 17.55 35.22
CA PRO A 145 42.91 17.77 36.25
C PRO A 145 42.42 16.47 36.91
N PHE A 146 42.69 15.30 36.31
CA PHE A 146 42.38 13.96 36.86
C PHE A 146 43.64 13.22 37.37
N GLY A 147 44.70 13.97 37.67
CA GLY A 147 46.08 13.49 37.73
C GLY A 147 46.47 12.63 38.93
N SER A 148 45.55 12.20 39.78
CA SER A 148 45.83 11.27 40.89
C SER A 148 45.59 9.80 40.56
N GLY A 149 44.75 9.48 39.56
CA GLY A 149 44.40 8.08 39.23
C GLY A 149 44.39 7.70 37.75
N PHE A 150 44.41 8.67 36.83
CA PHE A 150 44.32 8.42 35.38
C PHE A 150 45.48 9.03 34.60
N GLU A 151 45.80 8.42 33.46
CA GLU A 151 46.87 8.87 32.57
C GLU A 151 46.49 10.11 31.74
N VAL A 152 47.45 10.61 30.96
CA VAL A 152 47.20 11.73 30.05
C VAL A 152 46.33 11.22 28.89
N PRO A 153 45.20 11.88 28.58
CA PRO A 153 44.31 11.41 27.53
C PRO A 153 44.98 11.35 26.16
N GLN A 154 44.59 10.36 25.35
CA GLN A 154 45.05 10.19 23.97
C GLN A 154 44.32 11.15 23.02
N TRP A 155 44.57 12.46 23.17
CA TRP A 155 43.86 13.53 22.46
C TRP A 155 43.82 13.37 20.94
N ARG A 156 44.90 12.86 20.31
CA ARG A 156 44.95 12.65 18.87
C ARG A 156 43.90 11.65 18.39
N GLN A 157 43.80 10.50 19.04
CA GLN A 157 42.84 9.45 18.67
C GLN A 157 41.41 9.85 19.01
N LEU A 158 41.21 10.54 20.14
CA LEU A 158 39.91 11.09 20.52
C LEU A 158 39.40 12.11 19.48
N SER A 159 40.28 12.98 18.98
CA SER A 159 39.93 13.94 17.91
C SER A 159 39.54 13.23 16.61
N ILE A 160 40.25 12.18 16.21
CA ILE A 160 39.89 11.38 15.02
C ILE A 160 38.52 10.73 15.21
N HIS A 161 38.27 10.13 16.38
CA HIS A 161 36.99 9.50 16.70
C HIS A 161 35.83 10.50 16.70
N PHE A 162 36.04 11.69 17.26
CA PHE A 162 35.06 12.78 17.22
C PHE A 162 34.72 13.19 15.79
N ILE A 163 35.74 13.38 14.94
CA ILE A 163 35.56 13.73 13.53
C ILE A 163 34.78 12.63 12.79
N LEU A 164 35.11 11.35 13.03
CA LEU A 164 34.39 10.23 12.44
C LEU A 164 32.91 10.20 12.88
N CYS A 165 32.62 10.43 14.17
CA CYS A 165 31.25 10.54 14.67
C CYS A 165 30.49 11.69 13.97
N ALA A 166 31.13 12.86 13.82
CA ALA A 166 30.52 14.02 13.17
C ALA A 166 30.26 13.81 11.66
N ILE A 167 31.18 13.15 10.95
CA ILE A 167 31.08 12.89 9.50
C ILE A 167 30.12 11.73 9.19
N THR A 168 29.75 10.90 10.17
CA THR A 168 28.88 9.74 9.94
C THR A 168 27.54 10.13 9.31
N TYR A 169 26.87 11.15 9.85
CA TYR A 169 25.60 11.61 9.30
C TYR A 169 25.70 12.08 7.83
N PRO A 170 26.55 13.05 7.46
CA PRO A 170 26.62 13.51 6.06
C PRO A 170 27.09 12.41 5.10
N CYS A 171 27.92 11.47 5.55
CA CYS A 171 28.33 10.34 4.72
C CYS A 171 27.16 9.38 4.44
N LEU A 172 26.38 9.00 5.45
CA LEU A 172 25.19 8.15 5.26
C LEU A 172 24.14 8.83 4.38
N GLU A 173 23.95 10.14 4.55
CA GLU A 173 23.02 10.93 3.73
C GLU A 173 23.43 10.92 2.25
N PHE A 174 24.73 10.99 1.95
CA PHE A 174 25.25 10.88 0.58
C PHE A 174 24.89 9.54 -0.06
N PHE A 175 25.04 8.42 0.67
CA PHE A 175 24.65 7.10 0.15
C PHE A 175 23.14 6.96 -0.05
N ILE A 176 22.33 7.58 0.81
CA ILE A 176 20.87 7.61 0.67
C ILE A 176 20.45 8.44 -0.56
N MET A 177 21.13 9.57 -0.81
CA MET A 177 20.90 10.37 -2.00
C MET A 177 21.18 9.59 -3.29
N MET A 178 22.23 8.76 -3.32
CA MET A 178 22.52 7.86 -4.44
C MET A 178 21.48 6.74 -4.62
N ALA A 179 20.85 6.31 -3.52
CA ALA A 179 19.86 5.25 -3.50
C ALA A 179 18.46 5.71 -3.95
N LYS A 180 18.18 7.02 -3.92
CA LYS A 180 16.83 7.57 -4.20
C LYS A 180 16.34 7.19 -5.60
N GLY A 181 15.13 6.62 -5.66
CA GLY A 181 14.48 6.25 -6.93
C GLY A 181 15.08 5.01 -7.59
N LYS A 182 15.92 4.24 -6.87
CA LYS A 182 16.47 2.98 -7.36
C LYS A 182 15.60 1.80 -6.91
N PRO A 183 15.68 0.65 -7.61
CA PRO A 183 15.09 -0.59 -7.12
C PRO A 183 15.61 -0.97 -5.73
N LEU A 184 14.81 -1.76 -4.99
CA LEU A 184 15.14 -2.19 -3.63
C LEU A 184 16.54 -2.83 -3.52
N PHE A 185 16.92 -3.61 -4.52
CA PHE A 185 18.24 -4.27 -4.57
C PHE A 185 19.39 -3.25 -4.50
N TYR A 186 19.39 -2.26 -5.40
CA TYR A 186 20.42 -1.23 -5.43
C TYR A 186 20.38 -0.33 -4.20
N THR A 187 19.19 -0.03 -3.70
CA THR A 187 19.02 0.75 -2.47
C THR A 187 19.68 0.05 -1.28
N ARG A 188 19.49 -1.27 -1.13
CA ARG A 188 20.16 -2.07 -0.10
C ARG A 188 21.68 -2.09 -0.26
N ILE A 189 22.18 -2.14 -1.50
CA ILE A 189 23.62 -2.08 -1.76
C ILE A 189 24.19 -0.75 -1.30
N PHE A 190 23.66 0.38 -1.76
CA PHE A 190 24.20 1.71 -1.41
C PHE A 190 24.14 1.97 0.10
N VAL A 191 22.99 1.70 0.73
CA VAL A 191 22.83 1.86 2.18
C VAL A 191 23.76 0.90 2.94
N GLY A 192 23.83 -0.36 2.53
CA GLY A 192 24.70 -1.37 3.14
C GLY A 192 26.18 -1.01 3.05
N THR A 193 26.64 -0.52 1.90
CA THR A 193 28.01 -0.04 1.70
C THR A 193 28.31 1.17 2.59
N GLY A 194 27.42 2.16 2.63
CA GLY A 194 27.60 3.34 3.49
C GLY A 194 27.67 3.00 4.98
N CYS A 195 26.73 2.17 5.46
CA CYS A 195 26.71 1.70 6.85
C CYS A 195 27.93 0.81 7.17
N GLY A 196 28.37 -0.01 6.22
CA GLY A 196 29.55 -0.86 6.36
C GLY A 196 30.83 -0.06 6.50
N ILE A 197 31.07 0.91 5.61
CA ILE A 197 32.26 1.78 5.64
C ILE A 197 32.31 2.57 6.96
N MET A 198 31.21 3.24 7.32
CA MET A 198 31.18 4.06 8.53
C MET A 198 31.22 3.23 9.81
N GLY A 199 30.51 2.12 9.87
CA GLY A 199 30.53 1.22 11.02
C GLY A 199 31.92 0.60 11.24
N PHE A 200 32.61 0.22 10.17
CA PHE A 200 33.98 -0.28 10.24
C PHE A 200 34.96 0.79 10.69
N ALA A 201 34.90 2.01 10.13
CA ALA A 201 35.78 3.12 10.52
C ALA A 201 35.57 3.54 11.97
N LEU A 202 34.31 3.68 12.42
CA LEU A 202 33.99 3.95 13.81
C LEU A 202 34.46 2.82 14.74
N GLY A 203 34.25 1.56 14.34
CA GLY A 203 34.68 0.38 15.09
C GLY A 203 36.19 0.34 15.29
N LEU A 204 36.97 0.55 14.22
CA LEU A 204 38.43 0.63 14.30
C LEU A 204 38.89 1.76 15.22
N SER A 205 38.32 2.97 15.07
CA SER A 205 38.69 4.10 15.92
C SER A 205 38.37 3.86 17.40
N LEU A 206 37.27 3.16 17.69
CA LEU A 206 36.89 2.78 19.05
C LEU A 206 37.85 1.72 19.63
N MET A 207 38.31 0.77 18.80
CA MET A 207 39.30 -0.24 19.20
C MET A 207 40.67 0.36 19.48
N GLU A 208 41.11 1.33 18.66
CA GLU A 208 42.35 2.04 18.92
C GLU A 208 42.33 2.78 20.27
N LEU A 209 41.21 3.40 20.62
CA LEU A 209 41.01 4.06 21.92
C LEU A 209 40.93 3.06 23.07
N ALA A 210 40.25 1.92 22.88
CA ALA A 210 40.11 0.89 23.90
C ALA A 210 41.41 0.11 24.16
N LYS A 211 42.34 0.07 23.19
CA LYS A 211 43.61 -0.66 23.27
C LYS A 211 44.44 -0.28 24.51
N GLY A 212 44.46 0.99 24.89
CA GLY A 212 45.18 1.42 26.09
C GLY A 212 44.67 0.73 27.37
N ILE A 213 43.35 0.49 27.45
CA ILE A 213 42.73 -0.15 28.62
C ILE A 213 43.26 -1.56 28.80
N ILE A 214 43.30 -2.36 27.73
CA ILE A 214 43.75 -3.75 27.81
C ILE A 214 45.27 -3.83 28.04
N GLU A 215 46.06 -2.96 27.40
CA GLU A 215 47.49 -2.81 27.68
C GLU A 215 47.74 -2.59 29.18
N THR A 216 47.05 -1.61 29.76
CA THR A 216 47.20 -1.28 31.18
C THR A 216 46.75 -2.44 32.07
N CYS A 217 45.63 -3.10 31.74
CA CYS A 217 45.14 -4.22 32.52
C CYS A 217 46.10 -5.42 32.49
N THR A 218 46.74 -5.68 31.35
CA THR A 218 47.78 -6.70 31.21
C THR A 218 48.98 -6.38 32.09
N TRP A 219 49.55 -5.17 31.97
CA TRP A 219 50.70 -4.76 32.78
C TRP A 219 50.39 -4.72 34.28
N ALA A 220 49.20 -4.26 34.68
CA ALA A 220 48.76 -4.35 36.07
C ALA A 220 48.63 -5.81 36.56
N THR A 221 48.31 -6.75 35.67
CA THR A 221 48.30 -8.18 36.01
C THR A 221 49.71 -8.73 36.18
N VAL A 222 50.65 -8.31 35.32
CA VAL A 222 52.07 -8.66 35.43
C VAL A 222 52.66 -8.19 36.76
N ILE A 223 52.46 -6.91 37.09
CA ILE A 223 52.94 -6.33 38.35
C ILE A 223 52.30 -7.06 39.53
N GLN A 224 51.00 -7.35 39.49
CA GLN A 224 50.31 -8.02 40.59
C GLN A 224 50.84 -9.44 40.84
N GLN A 225 51.06 -10.22 39.77
CA GLN A 225 51.57 -11.60 39.88
C GLN A 225 53.03 -11.65 40.36
N SER A 226 53.81 -10.59 40.13
CA SER A 226 55.20 -10.49 40.55
C SER A 226 55.42 -10.18 42.04
N GLN A 227 54.42 -9.61 42.72
CA GLN A 227 54.50 -9.11 44.11
C GLN A 227 53.98 -10.13 45.15
N LEU A 228 53.77 -11.39 44.75
CA LEU A 228 53.36 -12.46 45.65
C LEU A 228 54.57 -12.94 46.50
N PRO A 229 54.41 -13.19 47.82
CA PRO A 229 55.51 -13.59 48.69
C PRO A 229 56.25 -14.81 48.16
N ASP A 230 57.57 -14.84 48.39
CA ASP A 230 58.47 -15.86 47.89
C ASP A 230 57.99 -17.28 48.24
N GLY A 231 57.95 -18.14 47.21
CA GLY A 231 57.49 -19.53 47.29
C GLY A 231 56.10 -19.83 46.73
N LEU A 232 55.22 -18.82 46.55
CA LEU A 232 53.85 -19.04 46.00
C LEU A 232 53.53 -18.28 44.70
N GLY A 233 54.37 -17.33 44.28
CA GLY A 233 54.18 -16.55 43.05
C GLY A 233 55.16 -16.93 41.93
N PRO A 234 54.72 -17.58 40.83
CA PRO A 234 55.65 -17.99 39.78
C PRO A 234 56.11 -16.87 38.84
N GLY A 235 55.59 -15.63 38.90
CA GLY A 235 55.77 -14.66 37.80
C GLY A 235 54.94 -15.01 36.56
N VAL A 236 54.96 -14.16 35.54
CA VAL A 236 54.15 -14.32 34.32
C VAL A 236 54.95 -15.07 33.28
N ARG A 237 54.37 -16.10 32.66
CA ARG A 237 55.02 -16.81 31.55
C ARG A 237 55.09 -15.92 30.31
N LEU A 238 56.22 -15.96 29.60
CA LEU A 238 56.42 -15.19 28.37
C LEU A 238 55.34 -15.49 27.33
N LYS A 239 54.92 -16.75 27.20
CA LYS A 239 53.85 -17.14 26.25
C LYS A 239 52.51 -16.47 26.53
N ASP A 240 52.17 -16.26 27.80
CA ASP A 240 50.88 -15.69 28.21
C ASP A 240 50.90 -14.17 27.95
N LEU A 241 52.06 -13.53 28.15
CA LEU A 241 52.26 -12.12 27.84
C LEU A 241 52.39 -11.86 26.33
N ALA A 242 53.07 -12.75 25.60
CA ALA A 242 53.19 -12.73 24.16
C ALA A 242 51.83 -12.87 23.47
N ALA A 243 51.00 -13.83 23.92
CA ALA A 243 49.64 -14.04 23.40
C ALA A 243 48.73 -12.81 23.57
N GLN A 244 48.93 -12.01 24.62
CA GLN A 244 48.19 -10.76 24.83
C GLN A 244 48.73 -9.59 23.99
N SER A 245 50.00 -9.62 23.63
CA SER A 245 50.64 -8.60 22.80
C SER A 245 50.45 -8.82 21.29
N GLU A 246 50.27 -10.08 20.85
CA GLU A 246 50.13 -10.45 19.44
C GLU A 246 48.81 -9.95 18.85
N ASP A 247 47.71 -10.05 19.61
CA ASP A 247 46.40 -9.49 19.23
C ASP A 247 45.78 -8.68 20.38
N PRO A 248 46.14 -7.39 20.49
CA PRO A 248 45.66 -6.51 21.54
C PRO A 248 44.25 -5.97 21.29
N THR A 249 43.63 -6.33 20.17
CA THR A 249 42.25 -5.96 19.81
C THR A 249 41.26 -7.11 20.00
N SER A 250 41.75 -8.33 20.28
CA SER A 250 40.90 -9.51 20.41
C SER A 250 40.14 -9.58 21.73
N ALA A 251 38.84 -9.93 21.62
CA ALA A 251 38.02 -10.30 22.76
C ALA A 251 38.57 -11.52 23.51
N TRP A 252 39.21 -12.46 22.80
CA TRP A 252 39.74 -13.68 23.40
C TRP A 252 40.90 -13.39 24.35
N SER A 253 41.82 -12.51 23.96
CA SER A 253 42.92 -12.03 24.81
C SER A 253 42.39 -11.40 26.10
N ALA A 254 41.34 -10.58 26.00
CA ALA A 254 40.70 -9.95 27.14
C ALA A 254 39.91 -10.93 28.02
N LEU A 255 39.19 -11.90 27.45
CA LEU A 255 38.49 -12.94 28.20
C LEU A 255 39.47 -13.85 28.94
N ARG A 256 40.58 -14.23 28.31
CA ARG A 256 41.65 -15.01 28.94
C ARG A 256 42.26 -14.22 30.10
N LEU A 257 42.59 -12.94 29.89
CA LEU A 257 43.09 -12.07 30.97
C LEU A 257 42.08 -11.97 32.14
N LEU A 258 40.78 -11.83 31.84
CA LEU A 258 39.73 -11.79 32.85
C LEU A 258 39.62 -13.12 33.61
N TRP A 259 39.72 -14.24 32.91
CA TRP A 259 39.70 -15.58 33.47
C TRP A 259 40.90 -15.82 34.38
N ASP A 260 42.11 -15.51 33.92
CA ASP A 260 43.35 -15.66 34.68
C ASP A 260 43.30 -14.81 35.97
N ARG A 261 42.82 -13.58 35.89
CA ARG A 261 42.61 -12.73 37.07
C ARG A 261 41.51 -13.25 38.01
N ARG A 262 40.49 -13.95 37.48
CA ARG A 262 39.38 -14.49 38.29
C ARG A 262 39.78 -15.79 39.00
N THR A 263 40.50 -16.68 38.33
CA THR A 263 40.96 -17.96 38.90
C THR A 263 42.02 -17.72 39.99
N GLN A 264 42.90 -16.74 39.79
CA GLN A 264 43.90 -16.34 40.78
C GLN A 264 43.34 -15.52 41.97
N ARG A 265 42.04 -15.17 41.93
CA ARG A 265 41.38 -14.38 42.99
C ARG A 265 41.24 -15.15 44.30
N SER A 266 41.26 -16.49 44.26
CA SER A 266 41.04 -17.36 45.43
C SER A 266 42.27 -17.49 46.34
N THR A 267 43.47 -17.17 45.86
CA THR A 267 44.73 -17.34 46.61
C THR A 267 45.28 -16.05 47.24
N ILE A 268 44.69 -14.88 46.97
CA ILE A 268 45.29 -13.55 47.25
C ILE A 268 44.32 -12.64 48.03
N THR A 269 43.77 -13.12 49.15
CA THR A 269 42.84 -12.34 49.98
C THR A 269 43.54 -11.39 50.96
N LYS A 270 44.80 -11.65 51.36
CA LYS A 270 45.51 -10.90 52.42
C LYS A 270 46.38 -9.72 51.95
N SER A 271 46.81 -9.66 50.67
CA SER A 271 47.73 -8.61 50.15
C SER A 271 47.02 -7.42 49.47
N ARG A 272 45.69 -7.26 49.68
CA ARG A 272 44.88 -6.28 48.93
C ARG A 272 45.06 -4.81 49.34
N SER A 273 45.51 -4.54 50.56
CA SER A 273 45.50 -3.19 51.14
C SER A 273 46.42 -2.20 50.42
N HIS A 274 47.50 -2.67 49.79
CA HIS A 274 48.53 -1.80 49.21
C HIS A 274 48.38 -1.56 47.69
N TYR A 275 47.47 -2.27 47.03
CA TYR A 275 47.42 -2.37 45.56
C TYR A 275 46.09 -1.90 44.91
N GLY A 276 45.09 -1.57 45.72
CA GLY A 276 43.69 -1.54 45.28
C GLY A 276 43.04 -0.16 45.23
N GLN A 277 43.46 0.76 44.35
CA GLN A 277 42.59 1.90 44.00
C GLN A 277 41.65 1.58 42.82
N HIS A 278 42.07 0.73 41.88
CA HIS A 278 41.29 0.44 40.67
C HIS A 278 40.76 -1.01 40.62
N LYS A 279 39.49 -1.14 40.20
CA LYS A 279 38.84 -2.44 39.94
C LYS A 279 39.20 -2.93 38.53
N TRP A 280 40.39 -3.49 38.34
CA TRP A 280 40.90 -3.93 37.02
C TRP A 280 39.95 -4.82 36.19
N ASN A 281 39.18 -5.70 36.84
CA ASN A 281 38.20 -6.53 36.15
C ASN A 281 37.08 -5.71 35.49
N PHE A 282 36.72 -4.56 36.06
CA PHE A 282 35.74 -3.64 35.46
C PHE A 282 36.28 -3.06 34.16
N TRP A 283 37.54 -2.63 34.13
CA TRP A 283 38.18 -2.09 32.92
C TRP A 283 38.30 -3.12 31.80
N ILE A 284 38.58 -4.39 32.13
CA ILE A 284 38.55 -5.48 31.13
C ILE A 284 37.14 -5.68 30.57
N VAL A 285 36.09 -5.58 31.41
CA VAL A 285 34.70 -5.63 30.94
C VAL A 285 34.34 -4.43 30.06
N VAL A 286 34.84 -3.22 30.38
CA VAL A 286 34.68 -2.02 29.53
C VAL A 286 35.34 -2.23 28.17
N PHE A 287 36.54 -2.82 28.13
CA PHE A 287 37.18 -3.20 26.87
C PHE A 287 36.35 -4.20 26.07
N LEU A 288 35.85 -5.26 26.71
CA LEU A 288 34.98 -6.25 26.04
C LEU A 288 33.69 -5.61 25.51
N ALA A 289 33.09 -4.68 26.25
CA ALA A 289 31.92 -3.92 25.81
C ALA A 289 32.23 -3.08 24.57
N ASN A 290 33.40 -2.43 24.52
CA ASN A 290 33.87 -1.74 23.33
C ASN A 290 34.00 -2.71 22.15
N VAL A 291 34.62 -3.89 22.33
CA VAL A 291 34.81 -4.88 21.23
C VAL A 291 33.46 -5.33 20.66
N ILE A 292 32.50 -5.63 21.53
CA ILE A 292 31.15 -6.00 21.13
C ILE A 292 30.48 -4.84 20.37
N LEU A 293 30.57 -3.62 20.91
CA LEU A 293 30.01 -2.44 20.27
C LEU A 293 30.61 -2.23 18.89
N ALA A 294 31.95 -2.22 18.77
CA ALA A 294 32.69 -2.04 17.52
C ALA A 294 32.32 -3.09 16.46
N GLY A 295 32.20 -4.37 16.86
CA GLY A 295 31.78 -5.45 15.97
C GLY A 295 30.32 -5.32 15.52
N ALA A 296 29.44 -4.74 16.35
CA ALA A 296 28.03 -4.58 16.06
C ALA A 296 27.67 -3.29 15.30
N LEU A 297 28.59 -2.31 15.18
CA LEU A 297 28.29 -0.99 14.62
C LEU A 297 27.75 -1.04 13.19
N THR A 298 28.32 -1.88 12.33
CA THR A 298 27.87 -2.02 10.93
C THR A 298 26.41 -2.46 10.86
N PHE A 299 26.01 -3.40 11.72
CA PHE A 299 24.65 -3.88 11.83
C PHE A 299 23.70 -2.84 12.46
N ILE A 300 24.11 -2.19 13.56
CA ILE A 300 23.32 -1.16 14.23
C ILE A 300 23.04 0.00 13.27
N LEU A 301 24.06 0.51 12.56
CA LEU A 301 23.87 1.57 11.57
C LEU A 301 22.94 1.14 10.42
N GLY A 302 23.04 -0.11 9.97
CA GLY A 302 22.13 -0.67 8.98
C GLY A 302 20.67 -0.74 9.45
N ARG A 303 20.41 -0.79 10.76
CA ARG A 303 19.05 -0.77 11.35
C ARG A 303 18.49 0.63 11.56
N VAL A 304 19.34 1.66 11.59
CA VAL A 304 18.94 3.06 11.71
C VAL A 304 18.39 3.62 10.39
N VAL A 305 18.80 3.03 9.25
CA VAL A 305 18.31 3.44 7.93
C VAL A 305 17.08 2.63 7.56
N ASN A 306 15.95 3.31 7.40
CA ASN A 306 14.71 2.71 6.95
C ASN A 306 14.60 2.78 5.43
N ILE A 307 14.20 1.68 4.81
CA ILE A 307 13.95 1.59 3.36
C ILE A 307 12.47 1.30 3.16
N ILE A 308 11.76 2.21 2.50
CA ILE A 308 10.36 2.04 2.09
C ILE A 308 10.31 1.78 0.59
N CYS A 309 9.44 0.86 0.17
CA CYS A 309 9.10 0.66 -1.23
C CYS A 309 7.81 1.40 -1.57
N GLN A 310 7.82 2.08 -2.70
CA GLN A 310 6.66 2.74 -3.29
C GLN A 310 6.44 2.14 -4.69
N VAL A 311 5.17 1.86 -5.00
CA VAL A 311 4.76 1.52 -6.36
C VAL A 311 4.42 2.83 -7.08
N GLU A 312 5.06 3.07 -8.22
CA GLU A 312 4.84 4.24 -9.05
C GLU A 312 4.37 3.81 -10.44
N HIS A 313 3.27 4.39 -10.91
CA HIS A 313 2.81 4.20 -12.28
C HIS A 313 3.78 4.87 -13.25
N GLN A 314 4.35 4.09 -14.16
CA GLN A 314 5.27 4.58 -15.17
C GLN A 314 4.59 4.60 -16.54
N TYR A 315 5.05 5.48 -17.43
CA TYR A 315 4.53 5.60 -18.79
C TYR A 315 5.63 5.62 -19.86
N ASP A 316 6.85 5.25 -19.47
CA ASP A 316 8.05 5.31 -20.30
C ASP A 316 8.21 4.07 -21.16
N GLU A 317 7.73 2.92 -20.69
CA GLU A 317 7.85 1.63 -21.36
C GLU A 317 6.52 0.90 -21.35
N TYR A 318 6.13 0.38 -22.52
CA TYR A 318 4.90 -0.39 -22.65
C TYR A 318 5.12 -1.67 -23.45
N LYS A 319 4.32 -2.69 -23.17
CA LYS A 319 4.18 -3.89 -24.00
C LYS A 319 2.77 -3.98 -24.56
N GLU A 320 2.61 -4.59 -25.73
CA GLU A 320 1.27 -4.89 -26.26
C GLU A 320 0.80 -6.22 -25.67
N VAL A 321 -0.44 -6.23 -25.19
CA VAL A 321 -1.13 -7.42 -24.66
C VAL A 321 -2.51 -7.54 -25.28
N ALA A 322 -3.05 -8.76 -25.31
CA ALA A 322 -4.40 -9.00 -25.76
C ALA A 322 -5.38 -8.94 -24.57
N VAL A 323 -6.47 -8.19 -24.72
CA VAL A 323 -7.58 -8.15 -23.75
C VAL A 323 -8.87 -8.50 -24.45
N GLN A 324 -9.85 -9.04 -23.72
CA GLN A 324 -11.18 -9.26 -24.28
C GLN A 324 -11.95 -7.93 -24.30
N GLY A 325 -12.26 -7.46 -25.51
CA GLY A 325 -12.77 -6.11 -25.72
C GLY A 325 -13.83 -5.98 -26.81
N THR A 326 -14.12 -7.05 -27.56
CA THR A 326 -15.08 -7.03 -28.67
C THR A 326 -15.85 -8.35 -28.76
N LEU A 327 -16.85 -8.41 -29.63
CA LEU A 327 -17.61 -9.62 -29.95
C LEU A 327 -16.94 -10.36 -31.12
N THR A 328 -16.91 -11.70 -31.05
CA THR A 328 -16.55 -12.58 -32.17
C THR A 328 -17.76 -12.91 -33.04
N PRO A 329 -17.57 -13.45 -34.26
CA PRO A 329 -18.67 -13.98 -35.06
C PRO A 329 -19.49 -15.05 -34.32
N GLU A 330 -18.87 -15.85 -33.46
CA GLU A 330 -19.55 -16.85 -32.62
C GLU A 330 -20.42 -16.20 -31.55
N ASP A 331 -19.93 -15.14 -30.89
CA ASP A 331 -20.74 -14.34 -29.95
C ASP A 331 -21.95 -13.74 -30.67
N MET A 332 -21.75 -13.22 -31.89
CA MET A 332 -22.83 -12.65 -32.71
C MET A 332 -23.89 -13.67 -33.08
N LYS A 333 -23.50 -14.90 -33.43
CA LYS A 333 -24.46 -15.99 -33.68
C LYS A 333 -25.31 -16.28 -32.45
N ARG A 334 -24.72 -16.28 -31.25
CA ARG A 334 -25.48 -16.47 -30.00
C ARG A 334 -26.41 -15.29 -29.71
N ALA A 335 -25.94 -14.06 -29.93
CA ALA A 335 -26.78 -12.88 -29.78
C ALA A 335 -27.99 -12.89 -30.74
N GLN A 336 -27.81 -13.40 -31.96
CA GLN A 336 -28.89 -13.54 -32.94
C GLN A 336 -29.97 -14.54 -32.52
N VAL A 337 -29.61 -15.59 -31.75
CA VAL A 337 -30.60 -16.53 -31.20
C VAL A 337 -31.51 -15.80 -30.20
N VAL A 338 -30.93 -15.04 -29.27
CA VAL A 338 -31.70 -14.32 -28.24
C VAL A 338 -32.40 -13.08 -28.79
N PHE A 339 -31.93 -12.53 -29.92
CA PHE A 339 -32.53 -11.36 -30.56
C PHE A 339 -34.04 -11.53 -30.81
N GLN A 340 -34.51 -12.73 -31.14
CA GLN A 340 -35.94 -12.98 -31.39
C GLN A 340 -36.79 -12.70 -30.14
N ASP A 341 -36.31 -13.07 -28.95
CA ASP A 341 -36.99 -12.83 -27.67
C ASP A 341 -37.06 -11.33 -27.34
N PHE A 342 -36.09 -10.56 -27.82
CA PHE A 342 -36.01 -9.10 -27.62
C PHE A 342 -36.73 -8.30 -28.70
N ASN A 343 -37.16 -8.93 -29.80
CA ASN A 343 -37.92 -8.25 -30.84
C ASN A 343 -39.43 -8.22 -30.54
N ASP A 344 -39.91 -9.00 -29.57
CA ASP A 344 -41.30 -8.98 -29.14
C ASP A 344 -41.54 -7.90 -28.07
N PRO A 345 -42.26 -6.80 -28.39
CA PRO A 345 -42.54 -5.74 -27.43
C PRO A 345 -43.50 -6.16 -26.31
N SER A 346 -44.14 -7.33 -26.40
CA SER A 346 -45.03 -7.86 -25.36
C SER A 346 -44.25 -8.54 -24.22
N VAL A 347 -43.00 -8.94 -24.45
CA VAL A 347 -42.19 -9.69 -23.49
C VAL A 347 -41.08 -8.79 -22.92
N ALA A 348 -41.13 -8.52 -21.61
CA ALA A 348 -40.09 -7.77 -20.90
C ALA A 348 -38.95 -8.69 -20.43
N TRP A 349 -38.44 -9.56 -21.31
CA TRP A 349 -37.36 -10.49 -21.00
C TRP A 349 -36.04 -9.77 -20.75
N THR A 350 -35.14 -10.32 -19.94
CA THR A 350 -33.81 -9.74 -19.70
C THR A 350 -32.75 -10.82 -19.74
N LEU A 351 -31.55 -10.49 -20.23
CA LEU A 351 -30.40 -11.41 -20.36
C LEU A 351 -29.92 -11.94 -19.00
N SER A 352 -30.15 -11.16 -17.95
CA SER A 352 -29.88 -11.54 -16.56
C SER A 352 -31.03 -11.07 -15.66
N PRO A 353 -31.40 -11.84 -14.62
CA PRO A 353 -32.38 -11.38 -13.64
C PRO A 353 -31.86 -10.19 -12.82
N PHE A 354 -32.78 -9.38 -12.27
CA PHE A 354 -32.43 -8.22 -11.44
C PHE A 354 -31.59 -8.63 -10.22
N SER A 355 -31.88 -9.79 -9.62
CA SER A 355 -31.15 -10.34 -8.48
C SER A 355 -29.70 -10.72 -8.80
N SER A 356 -29.36 -11.00 -10.06
CA SER A 356 -27.98 -11.31 -10.48
C SER A 356 -27.20 -10.08 -10.95
N GLN A 357 -27.76 -8.87 -10.87
CA GLN A 357 -27.06 -7.65 -11.28
C GLN A 357 -25.78 -7.39 -10.45
N GLY A 358 -25.67 -7.98 -9.24
CA GLY A 358 -24.42 -7.96 -8.48
C GLY A 358 -23.22 -8.59 -9.19
N GLY A 359 -23.45 -9.39 -10.24
CA GLY A 359 -22.39 -9.96 -11.10
C GLY A 359 -22.09 -9.22 -12.38
N LEU A 360 -22.81 -8.14 -12.69
CA LEU A 360 -22.49 -7.28 -13.84
C LEU A 360 -21.43 -6.23 -13.46
N PRO A 361 -20.62 -5.77 -14.42
CA PRO A 361 -19.64 -4.73 -14.13
C PRO A 361 -20.32 -3.44 -13.65
N VAL A 362 -19.77 -2.84 -12.59
CA VAL A 362 -20.26 -1.58 -12.04
C VAL A 362 -20.10 -0.47 -13.09
N PRO A 363 -21.09 0.42 -13.26
CA PRO A 363 -20.96 1.55 -14.17
C PRO A 363 -20.03 2.62 -13.58
N VAL A 364 -19.18 3.22 -14.40
CA VAL A 364 -18.26 4.30 -14.03
C VAL A 364 -18.55 5.55 -14.86
N LYS A 365 -18.59 6.70 -14.19
CA LYS A 365 -18.80 8.02 -14.80
C LYS A 365 -17.47 8.76 -14.86
N LEU A 366 -17.04 9.16 -16.06
CA LEU A 366 -15.83 9.94 -16.29
C LEU A 366 -16.18 11.21 -17.07
N MET A 367 -15.55 12.34 -16.72
CA MET A 367 -15.79 13.62 -17.39
C MET A 367 -14.84 13.81 -18.58
N TRP A 368 -15.34 14.32 -19.71
CA TRP A 368 -14.55 14.67 -20.89
C TRP A 368 -15.07 15.96 -21.53
N ASN A 369 -14.23 17.00 -21.59
CA ASN A 369 -14.59 18.32 -22.13
C ASN A 369 -15.91 18.89 -21.56
N GLY A 370 -16.19 18.65 -20.28
CA GLY A 370 -17.43 19.08 -19.61
C GLY A 370 -18.61 18.09 -19.73
N ASP A 371 -18.55 17.12 -20.64
CA ASP A 371 -19.55 16.06 -20.77
C ASP A 371 -19.28 14.90 -19.81
N ALA A 372 -20.35 14.30 -19.28
CA ALA A 372 -20.28 13.01 -18.62
C ALA A 372 -20.32 11.86 -19.64
N VAL A 373 -19.37 10.95 -19.54
CA VAL A 373 -19.33 9.70 -20.31
C VAL A 373 -19.39 8.52 -19.35
N TYR A 374 -20.27 7.57 -19.63
CA TYR A 374 -20.50 6.41 -18.79
C TYR A 374 -19.92 5.16 -19.46
N PHE A 375 -19.30 4.30 -18.66
CA PHE A 375 -18.67 3.06 -19.09
C PHE A 375 -19.07 1.91 -18.16
N ALA A 376 -19.04 0.68 -18.66
CA ALA A 376 -18.98 -0.49 -17.79
C ALA A 376 -17.58 -0.62 -17.20
N GLU A 377 -17.37 -1.11 -15.98
CA GLU A 377 -16.01 -1.44 -15.51
C GLU A 377 -15.41 -2.65 -16.25
N VAL A 378 -14.08 -2.82 -16.14
CA VAL A 378 -13.38 -3.99 -16.67
C VAL A 378 -13.45 -5.12 -15.65
N ILE A 379 -13.87 -6.31 -16.07
CA ILE A 379 -13.88 -7.48 -15.18
C ILE A 379 -12.54 -8.23 -15.29
N PRO A 380 -12.08 -8.88 -14.20
CA PRO A 380 -10.82 -9.65 -14.23
C PRO A 380 -10.77 -10.69 -15.36
N ASP A 381 -11.91 -11.29 -15.69
CA ASP A 381 -11.97 -12.33 -16.72
C ASP A 381 -11.65 -11.80 -18.13
N GLN A 382 -11.82 -10.51 -18.39
CA GLN A 382 -11.43 -9.89 -19.65
C GLN A 382 -9.90 -9.76 -19.81
N LEU A 383 -9.14 -9.89 -18.72
CA LEU A 383 -7.69 -9.66 -18.70
C LEU A 383 -6.86 -10.96 -18.64
N VAL A 384 -7.52 -12.12 -18.52
CA VAL A 384 -6.85 -13.43 -18.46
C VAL A 384 -6.94 -14.17 -19.80
N PRO A 385 -5.92 -14.98 -20.15
CA PRO A 385 -5.99 -15.82 -21.35
C PRO A 385 -7.18 -16.76 -21.31
N GLY A 386 -8.02 -16.74 -22.35
CA GLY A 386 -9.19 -17.61 -22.47
C GLY A 386 -10.43 -17.16 -21.69
N GLY A 387 -10.37 -16.03 -20.98
CA GLY A 387 -11.57 -15.45 -20.36
C GLY A 387 -12.49 -14.77 -21.38
N HIS A 388 -13.59 -14.22 -20.90
CA HIS A 388 -14.68 -13.68 -21.72
C HIS A 388 -15.41 -12.50 -21.05
N GLY A 389 -15.96 -11.60 -21.86
CA GLY A 389 -16.94 -10.62 -21.39
C GLY A 389 -18.38 -11.17 -21.37
N PRO A 390 -19.32 -10.47 -20.70
CA PRO A 390 -20.74 -10.87 -20.64
C PRO A 390 -21.42 -11.04 -22.01
N GLY A 391 -20.94 -10.32 -23.04
CA GLY A 391 -21.41 -10.42 -24.42
C GLY A 391 -21.13 -11.77 -25.08
N ALA A 392 -20.32 -12.63 -24.46
CA ALA A 392 -20.17 -14.01 -24.90
C ALA A 392 -21.46 -14.82 -24.73
N LEU A 393 -22.41 -14.39 -23.87
CA LEU A 393 -23.68 -15.10 -23.64
C LEU A 393 -23.49 -16.61 -23.38
N ALA A 394 -22.42 -16.98 -22.67
CA ALA A 394 -22.19 -18.38 -22.31
C ALA A 394 -23.11 -18.78 -21.14
N GLU A 395 -23.55 -20.04 -21.07
CA GLU A 395 -24.45 -20.51 -20.01
C GLU A 395 -23.84 -20.33 -18.60
N LYS A 396 -22.51 -20.42 -18.47
CA LYS A 396 -21.76 -20.18 -17.22
C LYS A 396 -21.67 -18.72 -16.79
N THR A 397 -22.08 -17.77 -17.62
CA THR A 397 -21.95 -16.32 -17.34
C THR A 397 -22.99 -15.83 -16.31
N GLN A 398 -23.98 -16.65 -15.95
CA GLN A 398 -25.02 -16.31 -14.97
C GLN A 398 -24.59 -16.50 -13.49
N SER A 399 -23.39 -17.06 -13.23
CA SER A 399 -22.88 -17.36 -11.87
C SER A 399 -21.58 -16.63 -11.50
N LEU A 400 -21.26 -15.52 -12.18
CA LEU A 400 -19.93 -14.88 -12.18
C LEU A 400 -19.39 -14.29 -10.86
N VAL A 401 -20.02 -14.48 -9.69
CA VAL A 401 -19.52 -13.90 -8.42
C VAL A 401 -19.30 -14.90 -7.30
N THR A 402 -19.87 -16.11 -7.32
CA THR A 402 -19.89 -16.93 -6.10
C THR A 402 -18.80 -18.02 -6.02
N GLU A 403 -18.11 -18.37 -7.11
CA GLU A 403 -17.15 -19.49 -7.12
C GLU A 403 -15.75 -19.13 -7.63
N ARG A 404 -15.12 -18.11 -7.04
CA ARG A 404 -13.65 -18.12 -6.92
C ARG A 404 -13.28 -18.17 -5.45
N GLU A 405 -13.53 -19.32 -4.84
CA GLU A 405 -12.72 -19.79 -3.72
C GLU A 405 -11.25 -19.60 -4.09
N SER A 406 -10.56 -18.73 -3.36
CA SER A 406 -9.28 -18.93 -2.67
C SER A 406 -8.30 -20.01 -3.14
N GLY A 407 -8.26 -20.33 -4.43
CA GLY A 407 -7.21 -21.10 -5.08
C GLY A 407 -6.25 -20.11 -5.72
N TYR A 408 -5.20 -19.75 -4.99
CA TYR A 408 -3.97 -19.22 -5.58
C TYR A 408 -3.39 -20.30 -6.50
N ALA A 409 -3.98 -20.51 -7.67
CA ALA A 409 -3.35 -21.25 -8.75
C ALA A 409 -2.11 -20.46 -9.12
N GLN A 410 -0.94 -20.98 -8.72
CA GLN A 410 0.35 -20.47 -9.14
C GLN A 410 0.30 -20.20 -10.64
N PRO A 411 0.78 -19.04 -11.11
CA PRO A 411 0.88 -18.80 -12.53
C PRO A 411 1.87 -19.81 -13.10
N ALA A 412 1.35 -20.84 -13.78
CA ALA A 412 2.15 -21.58 -14.74
C ALA A 412 2.84 -20.52 -15.62
N GLN A 413 4.17 -20.55 -15.65
CA GLN A 413 5.01 -19.71 -16.49
C GLN A 413 4.70 -20.02 -17.96
N SER A 414 3.58 -19.50 -18.43
CA SER A 414 3.27 -19.41 -19.84
C SER A 414 3.98 -18.16 -20.32
N THR A 415 5.06 -18.36 -21.06
CA THR A 415 5.81 -17.38 -21.85
C THR A 415 4.97 -16.72 -22.94
N SER A 416 3.63 -16.77 -22.86
CA SER A 416 2.74 -16.17 -23.84
C SER A 416 2.60 -14.67 -23.57
N THR A 417 2.87 -13.87 -24.58
CA THR A 417 2.62 -12.42 -24.69
C THR A 417 1.14 -12.02 -24.53
N LEU A 418 0.28 -12.94 -24.09
CA LEU A 418 -1.18 -12.81 -24.05
C LEU A 418 -1.72 -12.58 -22.62
N LYS A 419 -0.89 -12.66 -21.58
CA LYS A 419 -1.33 -12.45 -20.20
C LYS A 419 -1.10 -11.02 -19.75
N VAL A 420 -2.12 -10.42 -19.14
CA VAL A 420 -2.01 -9.12 -18.48
C VAL A 420 -1.54 -9.33 -17.04
N ASP A 421 -0.37 -8.78 -16.71
CA ASP A 421 0.14 -8.84 -15.34
C ASP A 421 -0.61 -7.86 -14.41
N PRO A 422 -0.95 -8.27 -13.17
CA PRO A 422 -1.42 -7.35 -12.14
C PRO A 422 -0.35 -6.28 -11.80
N GLY A 423 -0.77 -5.14 -11.27
CA GLY A 423 0.12 -4.01 -10.97
C GLY A 423 0.56 -3.29 -12.24
N SER A 424 -0.41 -2.97 -13.11
CA SER A 424 -0.12 -2.27 -14.36
C SER A 424 -1.26 -1.39 -14.84
N VAL A 425 -0.91 -0.33 -15.56
CA VAL A 425 -1.87 0.51 -16.25
C VAL A 425 -2.06 0.01 -17.67
N LEU A 426 -3.30 -0.24 -18.06
CA LEU A 426 -3.73 -0.61 -19.40
C LEU A 426 -4.30 0.61 -20.13
N ARG A 427 -4.02 0.68 -21.43
CA ARG A 427 -4.67 1.63 -22.34
C ARG A 427 -5.25 0.87 -23.52
N PHE A 428 -6.57 0.96 -23.71
CA PHE A 428 -7.26 0.31 -24.83
C PHE A 428 -8.62 0.95 -25.10
N PRO A 429 -9.18 0.80 -26.32
CA PRO A 429 -10.49 1.34 -26.64
C PRO A 429 -11.63 0.52 -26.02
N ARG A 430 -12.67 1.21 -25.55
CA ARG A 430 -13.88 0.66 -24.90
C ARG A 430 -15.11 1.43 -25.36
N TRP A 431 -16.27 0.76 -25.37
CA TRP A 431 -17.56 1.41 -25.62
C TRP A 431 -17.97 2.28 -24.43
N GLY A 432 -18.37 3.52 -24.69
CA GLY A 432 -18.93 4.43 -23.71
C GLY A 432 -20.19 5.09 -24.24
N ILE A 433 -21.07 5.50 -23.32
CA ILE A 433 -22.32 6.19 -23.65
C ILE A 433 -22.28 7.65 -23.19
N ARG A 434 -22.69 8.55 -24.09
CA ARG A 434 -23.10 9.92 -23.76
C ARG A 434 -24.59 10.06 -24.02
N MET A 435 -25.27 10.78 -23.15
CA MET A 435 -26.71 10.97 -23.25
C MET A 435 -27.08 12.41 -22.92
N ARG A 436 -27.97 12.97 -23.73
CA ARG A 436 -28.62 14.26 -23.46
C ARG A 436 -30.11 14.08 -23.69
N CYS A 437 -30.91 14.65 -22.79
CA CYS A 437 -32.36 14.65 -22.89
C CYS A 437 -32.88 16.07 -22.78
N ASP A 438 -34.04 16.31 -23.38
CA ASP A 438 -34.83 17.51 -23.21
C ASP A 438 -36.31 17.13 -22.98
N LYS A 439 -37.02 17.98 -22.25
CA LYS A 439 -38.47 17.84 -22.10
C LYS A 439 -39.19 18.14 -23.40
N ILE A 440 -40.32 17.49 -23.61
CA ILE A 440 -41.21 17.86 -24.69
C ILE A 440 -41.78 19.27 -24.42
N PRO A 441 -41.58 20.23 -25.34
CA PRO A 441 -42.07 21.59 -25.15
C PRO A 441 -43.60 21.63 -25.32
N ASN A 442 -44.27 22.62 -24.72
CA ASN A 442 -45.73 22.79 -24.79
C ASN A 442 -46.52 21.47 -24.71
N PRO A 443 -46.43 20.73 -23.59
CA PRO A 443 -47.03 19.40 -23.48
C PRO A 443 -48.52 19.29 -23.87
N PRO A 444 -49.39 20.29 -23.61
CA PRO A 444 -50.79 20.22 -24.06
C PRO A 444 -50.98 20.11 -25.58
N LEU A 445 -50.00 20.59 -26.38
CA LEU A 445 -50.03 20.48 -27.85
C LEU A 445 -49.35 19.20 -28.34
N ASN A 446 -48.31 18.76 -27.65
CA ASN A 446 -47.42 17.69 -28.10
C ASN A 446 -47.66 16.34 -27.43
N ILE A 447 -48.52 16.27 -26.41
CA ILE A 447 -48.92 15.04 -25.75
C ILE A 447 -50.43 14.90 -25.88
N VAL A 448 -50.88 13.78 -26.45
CA VAL A 448 -52.28 13.37 -26.45
C VAL A 448 -52.46 12.37 -25.33
N PRO A 449 -53.08 12.73 -24.19
CA PRO A 449 -53.13 11.86 -23.01
C PRO A 449 -53.79 10.50 -23.28
N VAL A 450 -54.97 10.51 -23.92
CA VAL A 450 -55.72 9.32 -24.29
C VAL A 450 -56.46 9.58 -25.61
N SER A 451 -56.21 8.73 -26.60
CA SER A 451 -56.92 8.69 -27.88
C SER A 451 -58.15 7.78 -27.82
N PRO A 452 -59.06 7.84 -28.82
CA PRO A 452 -60.17 6.89 -28.95
C PRO A 452 -59.75 5.41 -28.90
N ASN A 453 -58.57 5.06 -29.42
CA ASN A 453 -58.04 3.68 -29.35
C ASN A 453 -57.25 3.37 -28.07
N MET A 454 -57.42 4.15 -27.00
CA MET A 454 -56.73 3.95 -25.71
C MET A 454 -55.21 4.02 -25.82
N LEU A 455 -54.70 4.97 -26.61
CA LEU A 455 -53.28 5.23 -26.78
C LEU A 455 -52.91 6.64 -26.28
N THR A 456 -51.70 6.78 -25.79
CA THR A 456 -51.07 8.08 -25.51
C THR A 456 -50.08 8.37 -26.62
N TYR A 457 -50.17 9.55 -27.24
CA TYR A 457 -49.21 9.99 -28.26
C TYR A 457 -48.29 11.07 -27.73
N VAL A 458 -47.02 11.03 -28.13
CA VAL A 458 -46.02 12.06 -27.86
C VAL A 458 -45.40 12.48 -29.18
N PHE A 459 -45.53 13.76 -29.52
CA PHE A 459 -44.97 14.37 -30.72
C PHE A 459 -43.76 15.21 -30.35
N THR A 460 -42.65 15.00 -31.06
CA THR A 460 -41.40 15.71 -30.80
C THR A 460 -41.11 16.70 -31.92
N PRO A 461 -41.04 18.01 -31.60
CA PRO A 461 -40.66 19.03 -32.56
C PRO A 461 -39.22 18.86 -33.06
N ARG A 462 -38.99 19.23 -34.33
CA ARG A 462 -37.68 19.20 -34.98
C ARG A 462 -36.67 20.13 -34.29
N SER A 463 -37.15 21.25 -33.75
CA SER A 463 -36.35 22.21 -32.99
C SER A 463 -35.73 21.58 -31.73
N THR A 464 -36.50 20.77 -30.98
CA THR A 464 -36.00 20.02 -29.82
C THR A 464 -34.92 19.01 -30.23
N LEU A 465 -35.17 18.19 -31.27
CA LEU A 465 -34.16 17.24 -31.74
C LEU A 465 -32.90 17.95 -32.26
N ARG A 466 -33.05 19.06 -32.99
CA ARG A 466 -31.92 19.85 -33.47
C ARG A 466 -31.04 20.31 -32.31
N GLY A 467 -31.62 20.82 -31.22
CA GLY A 467 -30.89 21.21 -30.01
C GLY A 467 -30.07 20.06 -29.40
N LEU A 468 -30.65 18.85 -29.32
CA LEU A 468 -29.94 17.66 -28.82
C LEU A 468 -28.74 17.26 -29.69
N PHE A 469 -28.88 17.35 -31.02
CA PHE A 469 -27.80 17.04 -31.96
C PHE A 469 -26.70 18.10 -31.97
N GLU A 470 -27.08 19.38 -31.94
CA GLU A 470 -26.16 20.51 -31.86
C GLU A 470 -25.31 20.47 -30.59
N TYR A 471 -25.89 20.07 -29.44
CA TYR A 471 -25.16 19.87 -28.18
C TYR A 471 -23.93 18.96 -28.36
N PHE A 472 -24.07 17.87 -29.12
CA PHE A 472 -22.97 16.94 -29.38
C PHE A 472 -22.13 17.25 -30.62
N ASN A 473 -22.34 18.42 -31.24
CA ASN A 473 -21.75 18.82 -32.52
C ASN A 473 -22.00 17.77 -33.63
N LYS A 474 -23.23 17.26 -33.71
CA LYS A 474 -23.67 16.30 -34.73
C LYS A 474 -24.72 16.96 -35.63
N PRO A 475 -24.72 16.66 -36.94
CA PRO A 475 -25.79 17.10 -37.81
C PRO A 475 -27.07 16.31 -37.52
N LEU A 476 -28.23 16.95 -37.67
CA LEU A 476 -29.52 16.25 -37.64
C LEU A 476 -29.62 15.32 -38.87
N PRO A 477 -29.90 14.01 -38.69
CA PRO A 477 -30.09 13.06 -39.79
C PRO A 477 -31.18 13.48 -40.77
N ASP A 478 -31.02 13.10 -42.04
CA ASP A 478 -31.96 13.46 -43.10
C ASP A 478 -33.37 12.90 -42.87
N GLU A 479 -33.50 11.72 -42.23
CA GLU A 479 -34.80 11.13 -41.91
C GLU A 479 -35.62 12.01 -40.96
N LEU A 480 -34.96 12.82 -40.12
CA LEU A 480 -35.59 13.70 -39.12
C LEU A 480 -35.78 15.14 -39.64
N LYS A 481 -35.29 15.45 -40.86
CA LYS A 481 -35.51 16.75 -41.51
C LYS A 481 -36.89 16.87 -42.14
N ASN A 482 -37.47 15.74 -42.54
CA ASN A 482 -38.82 15.70 -43.12
C ASN A 482 -39.90 15.74 -42.02
N PRO A 483 -41.15 16.10 -42.36
CA PRO A 483 -42.28 15.98 -41.44
C PRO A 483 -42.53 14.52 -41.03
N VAL A 484 -43.02 14.31 -39.82
CA VAL A 484 -43.37 12.98 -39.31
C VAL A 484 -44.40 12.28 -40.22
N ASN A 485 -44.18 10.99 -40.49
CA ASN A 485 -45.16 10.18 -41.20
C ASN A 485 -46.27 9.74 -40.24
N LEU A 486 -47.36 10.50 -40.20
CA LEU A 486 -48.49 10.24 -39.29
C LEU A 486 -49.12 8.85 -39.50
N ALA A 487 -49.10 8.30 -40.70
CA ALA A 487 -49.64 6.97 -40.98
C ALA A 487 -48.84 5.83 -40.31
N GLN A 488 -47.57 6.08 -39.96
CA GLN A 488 -46.73 5.12 -39.22
C GLN A 488 -46.87 5.27 -37.70
N VAL A 489 -47.36 6.42 -37.22
CA VAL A 489 -47.47 6.73 -35.79
C VAL A 489 -48.89 6.47 -35.28
N LEU A 490 -49.89 7.05 -35.93
CA LEU A 490 -51.30 6.93 -35.53
C LEU A 490 -51.82 5.53 -35.80
N GLN A 491 -52.68 5.03 -34.91
CA GLN A 491 -53.25 3.70 -35.00
C GLN A 491 -54.76 3.82 -35.26
N GLY A 492 -55.28 3.04 -36.20
CA GLY A 492 -56.71 3.03 -36.53
C GLY A 492 -57.23 4.41 -36.93
N ASN A 493 -58.30 4.84 -36.29
CA ASN A 493 -58.98 6.12 -36.55
C ASN A 493 -58.50 7.28 -35.66
N ASP A 494 -57.34 7.15 -35.00
CA ASP A 494 -56.81 8.22 -34.17
C ASP A 494 -56.34 9.41 -35.03
N SER A 495 -56.49 10.62 -34.50
CA SER A 495 -56.09 11.88 -35.15
C SER A 495 -55.11 12.67 -34.29
N VAL A 496 -54.39 13.60 -34.92
CA VAL A 496 -53.56 14.58 -34.21
C VAL A 496 -54.42 15.72 -33.63
N PRO A 497 -53.96 16.41 -32.58
CA PRO A 497 -54.57 17.68 -32.14
C PRO A 497 -54.64 18.68 -33.28
N ALA A 498 -55.72 19.46 -33.36
CA ALA A 498 -55.94 20.43 -34.43
C ALA A 498 -54.84 21.52 -34.48
N GLU A 499 -54.27 21.84 -33.32
CA GLU A 499 -53.24 22.85 -33.13
C GLU A 499 -51.80 22.32 -33.31
N LEU A 500 -51.61 21.01 -33.55
CA LEU A 500 -50.28 20.43 -33.73
C LEU A 500 -49.70 20.83 -35.10
N ASN A 501 -48.54 21.48 -35.09
CA ASN A 501 -47.79 21.79 -36.31
C ASN A 501 -47.06 20.56 -36.86
N VAL A 502 -47.75 19.77 -37.68
CA VAL A 502 -47.20 18.55 -38.31
C VAL A 502 -45.92 18.82 -39.12
N GLN A 503 -45.77 20.02 -39.70
CA GLN A 503 -44.58 20.37 -40.49
C GLN A 503 -43.34 20.56 -39.63
N GLU A 504 -43.50 20.98 -38.37
CA GLU A 504 -42.41 21.12 -37.41
C GLU A 504 -42.16 19.83 -36.62
N THR A 505 -43.13 18.93 -36.52
CA THR A 505 -42.97 17.63 -35.86
C THR A 505 -42.04 16.72 -36.67
N ALA A 506 -40.95 16.27 -36.04
CA ALA A 506 -39.97 15.38 -36.65
C ALA A 506 -40.19 13.90 -36.29
N MET A 507 -40.75 13.62 -35.11
CA MET A 507 -40.95 12.27 -34.61
C MET A 507 -42.24 12.17 -33.81
N GLY A 508 -42.87 10.99 -33.83
CA GLY A 508 -44.01 10.66 -32.99
C GLY A 508 -43.82 9.29 -32.34
N ALA A 509 -44.22 9.18 -31.09
CA ALA A 509 -44.20 7.95 -30.29
C ALA A 509 -45.62 7.67 -29.78
N PHE A 510 -45.97 6.38 -29.65
CA PHE A 510 -47.27 5.98 -29.12
C PHE A 510 -47.09 4.94 -28.02
N PHE A 511 -47.96 5.00 -27.01
CA PHE A 511 -47.88 4.16 -25.83
C PHE A 511 -49.27 3.64 -25.48
N ARG A 512 -49.39 2.37 -25.13
CA ARG A 512 -50.66 1.80 -24.68
C ARG A 512 -51.09 2.41 -23.36
N HIS A 513 -52.36 2.75 -23.21
CA HIS A 513 -52.95 3.19 -21.95
C HIS A 513 -53.27 1.97 -21.05
N ASN A 514 -52.22 1.37 -20.48
CA ASN A 514 -52.25 0.06 -19.83
C ASN A 514 -52.02 0.09 -18.31
N GLY A 515 -52.14 1.25 -17.67
CA GLY A 515 -51.97 1.37 -16.23
C GLY A 515 -50.51 1.48 -15.74
N VAL A 516 -49.49 1.44 -16.61
CA VAL A 516 -48.09 1.53 -16.13
C VAL A 516 -47.62 2.98 -16.01
N ALA A 517 -46.78 3.20 -15.00
CA ALA A 517 -46.34 4.53 -14.58
C ALA A 517 -45.35 5.20 -15.55
N HIS A 518 -44.52 4.41 -16.24
CA HIS A 518 -43.68 4.89 -17.33
C HIS A 518 -43.58 3.91 -18.49
N SER A 519 -43.29 4.45 -19.67
CA SER A 519 -43.05 3.67 -20.89
C SER A 519 -41.98 4.31 -21.75
N LEU A 520 -41.30 3.47 -22.52
CA LEU A 520 -40.12 3.82 -23.29
C LEU A 520 -40.33 3.37 -24.73
N GLN A 521 -40.07 4.25 -25.68
CA GLN A 521 -40.03 3.90 -27.10
C GLN A 521 -38.73 4.44 -27.69
N SER A 522 -37.99 3.57 -28.35
CA SER A 522 -36.59 3.85 -28.67
C SER A 522 -36.31 3.49 -30.12
N THR A 523 -35.90 4.45 -30.93
CA THR A 523 -35.59 4.31 -32.36
C THR A 523 -34.08 4.43 -32.60
N VAL A 524 -33.48 3.41 -33.21
CA VAL A 524 -32.07 3.47 -33.62
C VAL A 524 -31.96 4.32 -34.88
N LEU A 525 -30.98 5.21 -34.91
CA LEU A 525 -30.73 6.12 -36.03
C LEU A 525 -29.57 5.62 -36.89
N ASP A 526 -29.46 6.22 -38.08
CA ASP A 526 -28.40 5.96 -39.06
C ASP A 526 -28.39 4.50 -39.56
N ASP A 527 -27.29 4.14 -40.22
CA ASP A 527 -26.99 2.85 -40.86
C ASP A 527 -26.86 1.64 -39.90
N PHE A 528 -27.43 1.70 -38.69
CA PHE A 528 -27.28 0.70 -37.63
C PHE A 528 -25.80 0.39 -37.31
N GLY A 529 -24.95 1.42 -37.31
CA GLY A 529 -23.53 1.27 -36.97
C GLY A 529 -22.67 0.64 -38.08
N ARG A 530 -23.16 0.54 -39.33
CA ARG A 530 -22.36 0.06 -40.48
C ARG A 530 -21.11 0.90 -40.71
N SER A 531 -21.15 2.19 -40.38
CA SER A 531 -20.01 3.11 -40.42
C SER A 531 -18.85 2.72 -39.49
N GLY A 532 -19.04 1.79 -38.56
CA GLY A 532 -18.03 1.38 -37.58
C GLY A 532 -17.80 2.39 -36.46
N SER A 533 -18.44 3.56 -36.50
CA SER A 533 -18.19 4.68 -35.59
C SER A 533 -18.98 4.63 -34.28
N GLY A 534 -19.82 3.61 -34.09
CA GLY A 534 -20.71 3.46 -32.95
C GLY A 534 -22.19 3.46 -33.32
N PHE A 535 -23.05 3.62 -32.31
CA PHE A 535 -24.51 3.59 -32.45
C PHE A 535 -25.13 4.88 -31.96
N ARG A 536 -26.21 5.29 -32.62
CA ARG A 536 -26.98 6.47 -32.26
C ARG A 536 -28.43 6.06 -32.12
N SER A 537 -29.10 6.56 -31.10
CA SER A 537 -30.52 6.27 -30.94
C SER A 537 -31.26 7.41 -30.26
N ILE A 538 -32.53 7.59 -30.64
CA ILE A 538 -33.45 8.50 -29.98
C ILE A 538 -34.40 7.68 -29.14
N GLU A 539 -34.63 8.13 -27.91
CA GLU A 539 -35.59 7.50 -27.01
C GLU A 539 -36.58 8.53 -26.51
N THR A 540 -37.86 8.19 -26.54
CA THR A 540 -38.93 8.96 -25.92
C THR A 540 -39.41 8.20 -24.69
N MET A 541 -39.35 8.85 -23.52
CA MET A 541 -39.97 8.36 -22.30
C MET A 541 -41.26 9.12 -22.06
N LEU A 542 -42.31 8.37 -21.73
CA LEU A 542 -43.58 8.89 -21.24
C LEU A 542 -43.76 8.49 -19.77
N VAL A 543 -44.08 9.46 -18.92
CA VAL A 543 -44.51 9.29 -17.53
C VAL A 543 -46.01 9.53 -17.43
N ARG A 544 -46.70 8.66 -16.69
CA ARG A 544 -48.14 8.71 -16.41
C ARG A 544 -48.35 8.39 -14.95
N LEU A 545 -48.73 9.37 -14.15
CA LEU A 545 -48.89 9.17 -12.72
C LEU A 545 -50.26 9.61 -12.25
N ASN A 546 -50.87 8.78 -11.43
CA ASN A 546 -52.08 9.12 -10.72
C ASN A 546 -51.74 10.22 -9.69
N THR A 547 -52.43 11.35 -9.79
CA THR A 547 -52.13 12.56 -9.00
C THR A 547 -52.34 12.38 -7.50
N THR A 548 -53.12 11.37 -7.07
CA THR A 548 -53.25 10.99 -5.66
C THR A 548 -51.97 10.38 -5.09
N TYR A 549 -51.19 9.66 -5.90
CA TYR A 549 -49.91 9.06 -5.49
C TYR A 549 -48.71 9.98 -5.74
N ALA A 550 -48.91 11.10 -6.43
CA ALA A 550 -47.92 12.15 -6.64
C ALA A 550 -48.51 13.52 -6.25
N PRO A 551 -48.82 13.74 -4.96
CA PRO A 551 -49.52 14.95 -4.50
C PRO A 551 -48.72 16.24 -4.70
N HIS A 552 -47.40 16.12 -4.85
CA HIS A 552 -46.48 17.22 -5.16
C HIS A 552 -46.01 17.21 -6.62
N GLY A 553 -46.64 16.39 -7.46
CA GLY A 553 -46.33 16.22 -8.87
C GLY A 553 -46.72 17.45 -9.70
N SER A 554 -45.78 17.96 -10.49
CA SER A 554 -45.98 19.04 -11.46
C SER A 554 -45.88 18.45 -12.86
N PHE A 555 -47.04 18.20 -13.48
CA PHE A 555 -47.14 17.55 -14.79
C PHE A 555 -47.31 18.57 -15.92
N GLY A 556 -46.76 18.25 -17.09
CA GLY A 556 -46.90 19.04 -18.30
C GLY A 556 -48.33 19.11 -18.84
N THR A 557 -49.07 18.00 -18.75
CA THR A 557 -50.50 17.95 -19.04
C THR A 557 -51.21 16.95 -18.13
N VAL A 558 -52.53 17.11 -17.95
CA VAL A 558 -53.36 16.23 -17.12
C VAL A 558 -54.47 15.69 -18.02
N GLY A 559 -54.71 14.38 -17.97
CA GLY A 559 -55.76 13.76 -18.77
C GLY A 559 -57.15 14.07 -18.24
N ASP A 560 -58.11 14.28 -19.15
CA ASP A 560 -59.52 14.54 -18.87
C ASP A 560 -60.33 13.27 -18.55
N PHE A 561 -59.70 12.30 -17.90
CA PHE A 561 -60.34 11.07 -17.46
C PHE A 561 -60.04 10.81 -15.99
N HIS A 562 -61.02 10.24 -15.30
CA HIS A 562 -60.91 9.92 -13.88
C HIS A 562 -60.68 8.43 -13.70
N ILE A 563 -59.74 8.10 -12.82
CA ILE A 563 -59.51 6.73 -12.38
C ILE A 563 -60.30 6.50 -11.10
N SER A 564 -61.09 5.44 -11.08
CA SER A 564 -61.81 5.02 -9.88
C SER A 564 -60.82 4.81 -8.72
N PRO A 565 -61.08 5.37 -7.53
CA PRO A 565 -60.23 5.18 -6.37
C PRO A 565 -60.15 3.68 -6.05
N GLN A 566 -58.93 3.16 -5.92
CA GLN A 566 -58.73 1.77 -5.56
C GLN A 566 -59.23 1.49 -4.13
N TYR A 567 -59.72 0.27 -3.96
CA TYR A 567 -60.33 -0.30 -2.76
C TYR A 567 -59.60 0.08 -1.46
N GLY A 568 -60.31 0.72 -0.51
CA GLY A 568 -59.83 0.90 0.88
C GLY A 568 -59.83 2.33 1.44
N ARG A 569 -59.91 3.38 0.62
CA ARG A 569 -60.11 4.77 1.11
C ARG A 569 -61.59 5.15 1.04
N ARG A 570 -62.18 5.44 2.21
CA ARG A 570 -63.60 5.85 2.40
C ARG A 570 -63.97 7.23 1.81
N GLN A 571 -63.09 7.87 1.06
CA GLN A 571 -63.37 9.14 0.38
C GLN A 571 -63.00 9.02 -1.10
N SER A 572 -64.03 9.00 -1.93
CA SER A 572 -63.95 8.90 -3.38
C SER A 572 -63.60 10.25 -4.01
N VAL A 573 -62.34 10.68 -3.88
CA VAL A 573 -61.85 11.81 -4.67
C VAL A 573 -61.51 11.27 -6.07
N PRO A 574 -62.16 11.77 -7.14
CA PRO A 574 -61.78 11.40 -8.49
C PRO A 574 -60.33 11.81 -8.73
N SER A 575 -59.47 10.84 -9.06
CA SER A 575 -58.06 11.12 -9.35
C SER A 575 -57.85 11.23 -10.84
N SER A 576 -57.12 12.25 -11.26
CA SER A 576 -56.64 12.41 -12.63
C SER A 576 -55.28 11.73 -12.81
N VAL A 577 -54.84 11.60 -14.06
CA VAL A 577 -53.49 11.17 -14.41
C VAL A 577 -52.73 12.35 -14.99
N GLY A 578 -51.59 12.64 -14.39
CA GLY A 578 -50.61 13.58 -14.92
C GLY A 578 -49.67 12.92 -15.91
N PHE A 579 -49.31 13.65 -16.96
CA PHE A 579 -48.46 13.19 -18.06
C PHE A 579 -47.25 14.12 -18.20
N ASP A 580 -46.08 13.49 -18.31
CA ASP A 580 -44.83 14.16 -18.65
C ASP A 580 -44.07 13.33 -19.69
N ALA A 581 -43.26 13.99 -20.52
CA ALA A 581 -42.44 13.29 -21.48
C ALA A 581 -41.08 13.97 -21.70
N VAL A 582 -40.08 13.16 -21.99
CA VAL A 582 -38.74 13.58 -22.39
C VAL A 582 -38.29 12.82 -23.63
N VAL A 583 -37.47 13.46 -24.44
CA VAL A 583 -36.80 12.85 -25.58
C VAL A 583 -35.29 12.93 -25.37
N CYS A 584 -34.59 11.85 -25.67
CA CYS A 584 -33.16 11.71 -25.44
C CYS A 584 -32.43 11.28 -26.69
N LEU A 585 -31.24 11.85 -26.89
CA LEU A 585 -30.25 11.37 -27.84
C LEU A 585 -29.18 10.58 -27.09
N GLN A 586 -29.00 9.31 -27.47
CA GLN A 586 -28.02 8.39 -26.92
C GLN A 586 -26.93 8.14 -27.96
N LEU A 587 -25.66 8.34 -27.57
CA LEU A 587 -24.48 8.13 -28.40
C LEU A 587 -23.59 7.06 -27.77
N TYR A 588 -23.52 5.89 -28.39
CA TYR A 588 -22.63 4.79 -28.02
C TYR A 588 -21.38 4.88 -28.89
N GLU A 589 -20.29 5.37 -28.33
CA GLU A 589 -19.09 5.72 -29.08
C GLU A 589 -17.86 5.01 -28.48
N PRO A 590 -16.81 4.75 -29.26
CA PRO A 590 -15.59 4.18 -28.73
C PRO A 590 -14.68 5.25 -28.12
N TRP A 591 -14.05 4.92 -26.99
CA TRP A 591 -13.16 5.77 -26.21
C TRP A 591 -11.93 5.00 -25.76
N VAL A 592 -10.77 5.65 -25.74
CA VAL A 592 -9.55 5.08 -25.16
C VAL A 592 -9.51 5.41 -23.67
N LEU A 593 -9.50 4.37 -22.84
CA LEU A 593 -9.47 4.49 -21.38
C LEU A 593 -8.13 4.08 -20.79
N GLY A 594 -7.78 4.72 -19.67
CA GLY A 594 -6.77 4.24 -18.73
C GLY A 594 -7.44 3.37 -17.67
N VAL A 595 -7.05 2.09 -17.62
CA VAL A 595 -7.56 1.10 -16.67
C VAL A 595 -6.40 0.61 -15.83
N TYR A 596 -6.54 0.59 -14.50
CA TYR A 596 -5.55 0.01 -13.63
C TYR A 596 -5.91 -1.45 -13.32
N ASN A 597 -5.03 -2.38 -13.68
CA ASN A 597 -5.15 -3.78 -13.29
C ASN A 597 -4.56 -3.96 -11.90
N ASN A 598 -5.41 -3.85 -10.87
CA ASN A 598 -5.00 -3.86 -9.48
C ASN A 598 -4.46 -5.24 -9.06
N SER A 599 -3.51 -5.27 -8.13
CA SER A 599 -2.96 -6.49 -7.55
C SER A 599 -3.81 -7.04 -6.38
N ILE A 600 -4.65 -6.19 -5.76
CA ILE A 600 -5.41 -6.52 -4.53
C ILE A 600 -6.93 -6.41 -4.76
N GLY A 601 -7.40 -6.14 -5.99
CA GLY A 601 -8.82 -5.95 -6.28
C GLY A 601 -9.17 -6.05 -7.76
N PRO A 602 -10.45 -5.82 -8.13
CA PRO A 602 -10.87 -5.81 -9.52
C PRO A 602 -10.19 -4.65 -10.29
N PRO A 603 -10.04 -4.77 -11.61
CA PRO A 603 -9.58 -3.67 -12.45
C PRO A 603 -10.50 -2.45 -12.34
N SER A 604 -9.93 -1.25 -12.41
CA SER A 604 -10.67 0.01 -12.27
C SER A 604 -10.29 1.02 -13.34
N SER A 605 -11.29 1.62 -13.98
CA SER A 605 -11.11 2.68 -14.97
C SER A 605 -10.97 4.03 -14.28
N PHE A 606 -9.90 4.78 -14.56
CA PHE A 606 -9.62 6.03 -13.82
C PHE A 606 -9.56 7.29 -14.68
N ARG A 607 -9.42 7.18 -16.00
CA ARG A 607 -9.47 8.36 -16.90
C ARG A 607 -9.78 8.01 -18.35
N ILE A 608 -10.36 9.00 -19.06
CA ILE A 608 -10.44 9.01 -20.52
C ILE A 608 -9.15 9.62 -21.07
N LEU A 609 -8.51 8.94 -22.01
CA LEU A 609 -7.30 9.40 -22.67
C LEU A 609 -7.61 10.10 -23.99
N ALA A 610 -8.54 9.55 -24.77
CA ALA A 610 -9.03 10.16 -25.99
C ALA A 610 -10.37 9.56 -26.42
N ARG A 611 -11.08 10.27 -27.28
CA ARG A 611 -12.19 9.74 -28.06
C ARG A 611 -11.65 9.01 -29.28
N GLY A 612 -12.09 7.78 -29.53
CA GLY A 612 -11.67 7.02 -30.70
C GLY A 612 -11.68 5.50 -30.53
N ALA A 613 -11.72 4.81 -31.67
CA ALA A 613 -11.77 3.36 -31.77
C ALA A 613 -10.41 2.67 -31.64
N SER A 614 -9.30 3.40 -31.72
CA SER A 614 -7.95 2.83 -31.74
C SER A 614 -6.94 3.69 -30.98
N LEU A 615 -5.82 3.07 -30.63
CA LEU A 615 -4.69 3.74 -30.00
C LEU A 615 -3.90 4.54 -31.05
N SER A 616 -4.22 5.82 -31.20
CA SER A 616 -3.48 6.80 -32.02
C SER A 616 -1.99 6.78 -31.71
N GLN A 617 -1.16 7.04 -32.73
CA GLN A 617 0.30 7.09 -32.60
C GLN A 617 0.77 8.16 -31.60
N SER A 618 0.08 9.29 -31.51
CA SER A 618 0.36 10.34 -30.52
C SER A 618 0.08 9.93 -29.08
N MET A 619 -0.79 8.92 -28.86
CA MET A 619 -1.09 8.38 -27.53
C MET A 619 -0.13 7.29 -27.08
N ARG A 620 0.69 6.77 -27.99
CA ARG A 620 1.74 5.79 -27.70
C ARG A 620 2.90 6.52 -27.03
N SER A 621 2.68 6.95 -25.78
CA SER A 621 3.75 7.48 -24.94
C SER A 621 4.61 6.31 -24.48
N GLY A 622 5.93 6.48 -24.55
CA GLY A 622 6.89 5.48 -24.11
C GLY A 622 7.43 4.59 -25.22
N ARG A 623 8.54 3.92 -24.93
CA ARG A 623 9.20 2.96 -25.78
C ARG A 623 8.47 1.62 -25.70
N LYS A 624 8.10 1.06 -26.85
CA LYS A 624 7.58 -0.30 -26.94
C LYS A 624 8.68 -1.29 -26.56
N VAL A 625 8.38 -2.16 -25.60
CA VAL A 625 9.23 -3.28 -25.17
C VAL A 625 8.61 -4.57 -25.69
N GLY A 626 9.37 -5.31 -26.51
CA GLY A 626 8.92 -6.55 -27.16
C GLY A 626 8.39 -6.35 -28.58
N GLY A 627 8.03 -7.48 -29.21
CA GLY A 627 7.49 -7.50 -30.57
C GLY A 627 6.07 -6.94 -30.65
N ALA A 628 5.65 -6.55 -31.86
CA ALA A 628 4.24 -6.27 -32.11
C ALA A 628 3.40 -7.54 -32.08
N ILE A 629 2.18 -7.44 -31.57
CA ILE A 629 1.20 -8.50 -31.76
C ILE A 629 0.85 -8.53 -33.25
N GLN A 630 1.22 -9.61 -33.95
CA GLN A 630 0.94 -9.82 -35.38
C GLN A 630 -0.21 -10.80 -35.63
N ASP A 631 -0.89 -11.27 -34.59
CA ASP A 631 -2.01 -12.20 -34.73
C ASP A 631 -3.20 -11.50 -35.40
N SER A 632 -3.61 -12.00 -36.57
CA SER A 632 -4.75 -11.48 -37.34
C SER A 632 -6.09 -11.66 -36.62
N LYS A 633 -6.15 -12.50 -35.58
CA LYS A 633 -7.35 -12.69 -34.74
C LYS A 633 -7.50 -11.63 -33.64
N ILE A 634 -6.51 -10.75 -33.48
CA ILE A 634 -6.53 -9.69 -32.46
C ILE A 634 -6.81 -8.35 -33.14
N ASN A 635 -7.94 -7.74 -32.78
CA ASN A 635 -8.32 -6.45 -33.34
C ASN A 635 -7.48 -5.33 -32.72
N THR A 636 -7.08 -4.36 -33.54
CA THR A 636 -6.38 -3.15 -33.07
C THR A 636 -7.33 -1.99 -32.78
N SER A 637 -8.61 -2.14 -33.18
CA SER A 637 -9.63 -1.11 -33.05
C SER A 637 -11.01 -1.72 -32.80
N LEU A 638 -11.88 -0.96 -32.12
CA LEU A 638 -13.30 -1.27 -32.02
C LEU A 638 -14.03 -0.90 -33.32
N SER A 639 -15.07 -1.65 -33.66
CA SER A 639 -15.95 -1.34 -34.78
C SER A 639 -17.37 -1.77 -34.44
N SER A 640 -18.34 -0.91 -34.73
CA SER A 640 -19.77 -1.24 -34.65
C SER A 640 -20.28 -2.03 -35.86
N SER A 641 -19.46 -2.19 -36.91
CA SER A 641 -19.88 -2.86 -38.14
C SER A 641 -20.16 -4.34 -37.88
N GLY A 642 -21.33 -4.81 -38.30
CA GLY A 642 -21.79 -6.19 -38.08
C GLY A 642 -22.29 -6.50 -36.67
N LEU A 643 -22.35 -5.53 -35.75
CA LEU A 643 -22.80 -5.71 -34.37
C LEU A 643 -24.28 -5.34 -34.15
N GLN A 644 -25.06 -5.25 -35.22
CA GLN A 644 -26.44 -4.73 -35.25
C GLN A 644 -27.38 -5.50 -34.34
N ASP A 645 -27.49 -6.81 -34.59
CA ASP A 645 -28.40 -7.69 -33.86
C ASP A 645 -28.06 -7.76 -32.37
N ALA A 646 -26.75 -7.83 -32.06
CA ALA A 646 -26.27 -7.78 -30.69
C ALA A 646 -26.65 -6.45 -30.02
N PHE A 647 -26.39 -5.31 -30.67
CA PHE A 647 -26.74 -3.99 -30.12
C PHE A 647 -28.24 -3.86 -29.84
N ILE A 648 -29.10 -4.29 -30.78
CA ILE A 648 -30.56 -4.22 -30.58
C ILE A 648 -30.98 -5.09 -29.39
N ALA A 649 -30.49 -6.33 -29.31
CA ALA A 649 -30.82 -7.23 -28.21
C ALA A 649 -30.40 -6.66 -26.85
N VAL A 650 -29.17 -6.16 -26.73
CA VAL A 650 -28.64 -5.65 -25.44
C VAL A 650 -29.28 -4.31 -25.05
N ARG A 651 -29.64 -3.47 -26.04
CA ARG A 651 -30.39 -2.23 -25.80
C ARG A 651 -31.79 -2.54 -25.29
N GLN A 652 -32.49 -3.49 -25.92
CA GLN A 652 -33.79 -3.93 -25.42
C GLN A 652 -33.68 -4.58 -24.04
N ASN A 653 -32.60 -5.33 -23.76
CA ASN A 653 -32.32 -5.81 -22.41
C ASN A 653 -32.29 -4.67 -21.40
N SER A 654 -31.56 -3.57 -21.66
CA SER A 654 -31.53 -2.42 -20.75
C SER A 654 -32.91 -1.74 -20.60
N LEU A 655 -33.67 -1.62 -21.68
CA LEU A 655 -35.04 -1.10 -21.63
C LEU A 655 -35.93 -1.98 -20.75
N ASN A 656 -35.87 -3.30 -20.95
CA ASN A 656 -36.67 -4.26 -20.20
C ASN A 656 -36.29 -4.27 -18.71
N GLN A 657 -35.02 -4.05 -18.36
CA GLN A 657 -34.61 -3.88 -16.96
C GLN A 657 -35.31 -2.67 -16.31
N MET A 658 -35.39 -1.54 -17.01
CA MET A 658 -36.09 -0.35 -16.49
C MET A 658 -37.62 -0.49 -16.49
N LEU A 659 -38.17 -1.27 -17.43
CA LEU A 659 -39.61 -1.52 -17.50
C LEU A 659 -40.11 -2.50 -16.43
N LYS A 660 -39.22 -3.30 -15.82
CA LYS A 660 -39.61 -4.19 -14.71
C LYS A 660 -40.05 -3.43 -13.46
N ASP A 661 -39.61 -2.18 -13.29
CA ASP A 661 -40.00 -1.29 -12.18
C ASP A 661 -41.05 -0.24 -12.61
N ASN A 662 -41.92 -0.55 -13.58
CA ASN A 662 -42.88 0.42 -14.12
C ASN A 662 -44.27 0.45 -13.45
N GLY A 663 -44.38 -0.12 -12.24
CA GLY A 663 -45.58 -0.03 -11.41
C GLY A 663 -46.79 -0.78 -11.97
N ARG A 664 -46.76 -2.12 -11.97
CA ARG A 664 -47.84 -2.97 -12.50
C ARG A 664 -48.88 -3.40 -11.46
N ASP A 665 -48.58 -3.25 -10.18
CA ASP A 665 -49.46 -3.70 -9.10
C ASP A 665 -50.72 -2.84 -8.99
N THR A 666 -50.66 -1.60 -9.48
CA THR A 666 -51.76 -0.63 -9.47
C THR A 666 -51.56 0.41 -10.56
N ASN A 667 -52.67 0.88 -11.13
CA ASN A 667 -52.65 1.83 -12.24
C ASN A 667 -51.95 3.15 -11.86
N TYR A 668 -50.87 3.45 -12.56
CA TYR A 668 -50.14 4.73 -12.57
C TYR A 668 -49.53 5.13 -11.23
N VAL A 669 -48.99 4.16 -10.47
CA VAL A 669 -48.31 4.40 -9.19
C VAL A 669 -46.82 4.68 -9.42
N PRO A 670 -46.23 5.70 -8.77
CA PRO A 670 -44.81 5.97 -8.88
C PRO A 670 -43.96 4.80 -8.38
N SER A 671 -42.85 4.57 -9.04
CA SER A 671 -41.82 3.62 -8.62
C SER A 671 -40.56 4.35 -8.13
N PRO A 672 -39.66 3.68 -7.38
CA PRO A 672 -38.38 4.25 -7.01
C PRO A 672 -37.58 4.74 -8.22
N THR A 673 -37.63 4.01 -9.33
CA THR A 673 -37.02 4.44 -10.61
C THR A 673 -37.58 5.78 -11.07
N LEU A 674 -38.90 5.97 -11.08
CA LEU A 674 -39.52 7.24 -11.49
C LEU A 674 -39.21 8.41 -10.55
N VAL A 675 -39.21 8.18 -9.24
CA VAL A 675 -38.86 9.22 -8.26
C VAL A 675 -37.41 9.69 -8.46
N SER A 676 -36.51 8.78 -8.84
CA SER A 676 -35.11 9.10 -9.17
C SER A 676 -34.94 10.03 -10.38
N PHE A 677 -35.96 10.19 -11.21
CA PHE A 677 -35.96 11.14 -12.34
C PHE A 677 -36.37 12.56 -11.91
N THR A 678 -36.60 12.77 -10.62
CA THR A 678 -37.02 14.04 -10.02
C THR A 678 -36.08 14.39 -8.86
N ASP A 679 -36.32 15.52 -8.19
CA ASP A 679 -35.54 15.93 -7.00
C ASP A 679 -36.17 15.47 -5.67
N GLY A 680 -37.24 14.67 -5.72
CA GLY A 680 -37.95 14.20 -4.53
C GLY A 680 -37.48 12.82 -4.04
N SER A 681 -38.10 12.35 -2.95
CA SER A 681 -37.74 11.09 -2.31
C SER A 681 -38.93 10.42 -1.62
N GLY A 682 -38.86 9.09 -1.46
CA GLY A 682 -39.92 8.28 -0.87
C GLY A 682 -41.06 7.94 -1.83
N LEU A 683 -42.05 7.18 -1.33
CA LEU A 683 -43.14 6.61 -2.14
C LEU A 683 -43.98 7.67 -2.87
N TYR A 684 -44.28 8.79 -2.20
CA TYR A 684 -45.06 9.91 -2.73
C TYR A 684 -44.17 11.05 -3.25
N GLY A 685 -42.87 10.76 -3.44
CA GLY A 685 -41.83 11.75 -3.67
C GLY A 685 -41.73 12.29 -5.09
N TYR A 686 -42.60 11.90 -6.02
CA TYR A 686 -42.53 12.42 -7.38
C TYR A 686 -42.89 13.91 -7.40
N THR A 687 -41.96 14.74 -7.92
CA THR A 687 -42.13 16.19 -8.00
C THR A 687 -42.24 16.66 -9.45
N ASN A 688 -41.13 16.95 -10.11
CA ASN A 688 -41.10 17.40 -11.49
C ASN A 688 -40.10 16.54 -12.24
N LEU A 689 -40.49 15.96 -13.38
CA LEU A 689 -39.55 15.25 -14.25
C LEU A 689 -38.38 16.17 -14.56
N THR A 690 -37.13 15.71 -14.47
CA THR A 690 -35.98 16.47 -14.94
C THR A 690 -35.30 15.69 -16.05
N ALA A 691 -34.99 16.37 -17.15
CA ALA A 691 -34.33 15.73 -18.29
C ALA A 691 -32.92 15.26 -17.92
N GLU A 692 -32.24 15.97 -17.01
CA GLU A 692 -30.89 15.64 -16.54
C GLU A 692 -30.85 14.40 -15.63
N ASN A 693 -31.77 14.29 -14.66
CA ASN A 693 -31.80 13.10 -13.79
C ASN A 693 -32.19 11.87 -14.61
N TYR A 694 -33.15 12.00 -15.54
CA TYR A 694 -33.48 10.92 -16.47
C TYR A 694 -32.28 10.53 -17.35
N ALA A 695 -31.59 11.49 -17.97
CA ALA A 695 -30.41 11.22 -18.79
C ALA A 695 -29.33 10.46 -18.00
N THR A 696 -29.10 10.86 -16.75
CA THR A 696 -28.13 10.21 -15.86
C THR A 696 -28.55 8.79 -15.51
N ALA A 697 -29.79 8.60 -15.05
CA ALA A 697 -30.31 7.29 -14.68
C ALA A 697 -30.32 6.32 -15.87
N ARG A 698 -30.75 6.79 -17.05
CA ARG A 698 -30.78 5.99 -18.28
C ARG A 698 -29.38 5.63 -18.77
N ALA A 699 -28.42 6.57 -18.72
CA ALA A 699 -27.03 6.30 -19.10
C ALA A 699 -26.34 5.32 -18.14
N LEU A 700 -26.65 5.39 -16.83
CA LEU A 700 -26.19 4.38 -15.85
C LEU A 700 -26.79 3.00 -16.16
N ALA A 701 -28.09 2.94 -16.47
CA ALA A 701 -28.74 1.69 -16.85
C ALA A 701 -28.09 1.07 -18.09
N ASP A 702 -27.78 1.87 -19.13
CA ASP A 702 -27.09 1.39 -20.33
C ASP A 702 -25.63 0.99 -20.04
N ALA A 703 -24.93 1.74 -19.18
CA ALA A 703 -23.58 1.38 -18.78
C ALA A 703 -23.53 0.04 -18.03
N SER A 704 -24.60 -0.33 -17.32
CA SER A 704 -24.72 -1.63 -16.63
C SER A 704 -25.31 -2.74 -17.50
N ASN A 705 -26.19 -2.43 -18.46
CA ASN A 705 -27.01 -3.45 -19.15
C ASN A 705 -26.84 -3.51 -20.67
N VAL A 706 -26.13 -2.54 -21.27
CA VAL A 706 -25.77 -2.52 -22.70
C VAL A 706 -24.26 -2.74 -22.86
N LEU A 707 -23.45 -1.84 -22.32
CA LEU A 707 -22.01 -1.79 -22.57
C LEU A 707 -21.26 -3.09 -22.19
N PRO A 708 -21.57 -3.79 -21.08
CA PRO A 708 -20.92 -5.05 -20.75
C PRO A 708 -21.12 -6.14 -21.80
N TYR A 709 -22.28 -6.14 -22.44
CA TYR A 709 -22.66 -7.15 -23.44
C TYR A 709 -22.15 -6.82 -24.84
N LEU A 710 -21.53 -5.65 -25.05
CA LEU A 710 -20.77 -5.33 -26.26
C LEU A 710 -19.32 -5.85 -26.21
N VAL A 711 -18.96 -6.58 -25.15
CA VAL A 711 -17.66 -7.23 -24.96
C VAL A 711 -17.87 -8.72 -24.73
N GLY A 712 -17.31 -9.56 -25.61
CA GLY A 712 -17.43 -11.02 -25.54
C GLY A 712 -16.06 -11.71 -25.51
N THR A 713 -15.86 -12.67 -26.41
CA THR A 713 -14.64 -13.47 -26.54
C THR A 713 -13.61 -12.87 -27.50
N GLY A 714 -13.95 -11.73 -28.11
CA GLY A 714 -13.13 -11.08 -29.13
C GLY A 714 -11.98 -10.30 -28.53
N LYS A 715 -10.77 -10.53 -29.06
CA LYS A 715 -9.53 -9.95 -28.57
C LYS A 715 -9.25 -8.58 -29.17
N LEU A 716 -8.72 -7.70 -28.34
CA LEU A 716 -8.34 -6.33 -28.66
C LEU A 716 -6.92 -6.07 -28.15
N VAL A 717 -6.14 -5.29 -28.90
CA VAL A 717 -4.81 -4.84 -28.47
C VAL A 717 -4.93 -3.79 -27.37
N ALA A 718 -4.26 -4.03 -26.26
CA ALA A 718 -4.04 -3.08 -25.17
C ALA A 718 -2.55 -2.78 -24.99
N GLN A 719 -2.25 -1.58 -24.51
CA GLN A 719 -0.91 -1.22 -24.04
C GLN A 719 -0.84 -1.41 -22.54
N GLN A 720 0.09 -2.24 -22.09
CA GLN A 720 0.36 -2.46 -20.68
C GLN A 720 1.62 -1.72 -20.26
N TYR A 721 1.47 -0.89 -19.24
CA TYR A 721 2.53 -0.17 -18.54
C TYR A 721 2.68 -0.77 -17.15
N ALA A 722 3.67 -1.65 -16.97
CA ALA A 722 3.94 -2.27 -15.68
C ALA A 722 4.44 -1.22 -14.69
N ASP A 723 3.95 -1.25 -13.45
CA ASP A 723 4.38 -0.32 -12.42
C ASP A 723 5.87 -0.49 -12.08
N LYS A 724 6.53 0.61 -11.71
CA LYS A 724 7.91 0.58 -11.18
C LYS A 724 7.84 0.53 -9.66
N VAL A 725 8.50 -0.47 -9.07
CA VAL A 725 8.72 -0.50 -7.62
C VAL A 725 10.02 0.23 -7.32
N ILE A 726 9.89 1.48 -6.87
CA ILE A 726 11.01 2.31 -6.45
C ILE A 726 11.17 2.23 -4.94
N SER A 727 12.39 2.43 -4.45
CA SER A 727 12.66 2.52 -3.03
C SER A 727 13.13 3.92 -2.65
N ALA A 728 12.73 4.34 -1.46
CA ALA A 728 13.22 5.53 -0.78
C ALA A 728 13.84 5.09 0.55
N ALA A 729 15.00 5.66 0.87
CA ALA A 729 15.66 5.43 2.15
C ALA A 729 15.68 6.73 2.97
N PHE A 730 15.59 6.62 4.29
CA PHE A 730 15.72 7.75 5.21
C PHE A 730 16.39 7.29 6.50
N ILE A 731 17.15 8.20 7.11
CA ILE A 731 17.81 7.99 8.40
C ILE A 731 16.83 8.33 9.50
N ASP A 732 16.62 7.43 10.47
CA ASP A 732 16.03 7.82 11.74
C ASP A 732 17.06 8.64 12.54
N VAL A 733 16.93 9.97 12.46
CA VAL A 733 17.87 10.92 13.06
C VAL A 733 17.97 10.72 14.58
N ILE A 734 16.87 10.35 15.24
CA ILE A 734 16.86 10.16 16.70
C ILE A 734 17.66 8.91 17.04
N GLN A 735 17.41 7.80 16.36
CA GLN A 735 18.16 6.56 16.58
C GLN A 735 19.64 6.73 16.23
N LEU A 736 19.96 7.43 15.13
CA LEU A 736 21.35 7.73 14.77
C LEU A 736 22.05 8.54 15.86
N ALA A 737 21.38 9.58 16.37
CA ALA A 737 21.94 10.43 17.42
C ALA A 737 22.19 9.65 18.71
N ILE A 738 21.29 8.73 19.09
CA ILE A 738 21.48 7.84 20.25
C ILE A 738 22.69 6.92 20.02
N VAL A 739 22.79 6.27 18.86
CA VAL A 739 23.91 5.37 18.54
C VAL A 739 25.23 6.13 18.54
N LEU A 740 25.31 7.26 17.85
CA LEU A 740 26.52 8.10 17.83
C LEU A 740 26.86 8.64 19.23
N GLY A 741 25.85 9.00 20.03
CA GLY A 741 26.04 9.41 21.42
C GLY A 741 26.66 8.31 22.28
N ILE A 742 26.18 7.06 22.16
CA ILE A 742 26.74 5.90 22.87
C ILE A 742 28.17 5.62 22.41
N VAL A 743 28.42 5.58 21.09
CA VAL A 743 29.75 5.34 20.52
C VAL A 743 30.74 6.40 20.97
N PHE A 744 30.35 7.68 20.88
CA PHE A 744 31.17 8.80 21.33
C PHE A 744 31.44 8.76 22.83
N ALA A 745 30.44 8.46 23.66
CA ALA A 745 30.61 8.33 25.11
C ALA A 745 31.57 7.19 25.48
N MET A 746 31.47 6.04 24.79
CA MET A 746 32.38 4.91 25.00
C MET A 746 33.82 5.25 24.56
N GLY A 747 33.99 5.97 23.45
CA GLY A 747 35.27 6.52 23.03
C GLY A 747 35.85 7.51 24.04
N LEU A 748 35.03 8.41 24.57
CA LEU A 748 35.41 9.39 25.59
C LEU A 748 35.86 8.70 26.89
N ILE A 749 35.10 7.69 27.34
CA ILE A 749 35.43 6.92 28.53
C ILE A 749 36.79 6.23 28.35
N SER A 750 37.01 5.62 27.19
CA SER A 750 38.23 4.90 26.88
C SER A 750 39.45 5.81 26.74
N ALA A 751 39.26 7.04 26.23
CA ALA A 751 40.33 8.01 26.04
C ALA A 751 40.73 8.76 27.32
N ILE A 752 39.77 9.11 28.19
CA ILE A 752 40.00 9.97 29.36
C ILE A 752 40.30 9.14 30.61
N PHE A 753 39.59 8.03 30.82
CA PHE A 753 39.70 7.24 32.05
C PHE A 753 40.64 6.04 31.87
N LEU A 754 41.81 6.27 31.25
CA LEU A 754 42.85 5.26 31.18
C LEU A 754 43.50 5.10 32.57
N PRO A 755 43.27 3.99 33.28
CA PRO A 755 43.76 3.84 34.65
C PRO A 755 45.28 3.90 34.68
N ARG A 756 45.88 4.49 35.73
CA ARG A 756 47.33 4.41 35.91
C ARG A 756 47.76 3.04 36.38
N LEU A 757 48.93 2.62 35.95
CA LEU A 757 49.56 1.42 36.48
C LEU A 757 49.80 1.57 37.99
N PRO A 758 49.66 0.47 38.74
CA PRO A 758 49.98 0.46 40.16
C PRO A 758 51.46 0.79 40.37
N LEU A 759 51.79 1.38 41.53
CA LEU A 759 53.14 1.86 41.87
C LEU A 759 53.62 3.08 41.05
N ASP A 760 52.71 3.80 40.39
CA ASP A 760 52.95 5.02 39.57
C ASP A 760 53.98 4.82 38.43
N VAL A 761 54.09 3.57 37.97
CA VAL A 761 54.89 3.18 36.82
C VAL A 761 54.30 3.81 35.54
N PRO A 762 55.12 4.32 34.60
CA PRO A 762 54.60 4.86 33.34
C PRO A 762 53.92 3.77 32.48
N HIS A 763 52.87 4.14 31.74
CA HIS A 763 52.24 3.26 30.75
C HIS A 763 53.26 2.53 29.89
N ARG A 764 53.01 1.24 29.68
CA ARG A 764 53.74 0.41 28.74
C ARG A 764 52.74 -0.08 27.68
N GLY A 765 52.97 0.27 26.43
CA GLY A 765 52.22 -0.30 25.31
C GLY A 765 52.71 -1.71 24.96
N PHE A 766 52.04 -2.39 24.03
CA PHE A 766 52.53 -3.67 23.47
C PHE A 766 53.54 -3.51 22.32
N GLY A 767 53.97 -2.28 22.01
CA GLY A 767 54.95 -2.04 20.95
C GLY A 767 56.37 -2.49 21.32
N LEU A 768 57.18 -2.83 20.30
CA LEU A 768 58.56 -3.29 20.45
C LEU A 768 59.43 -2.37 21.33
N TYR A 769 59.29 -1.05 21.16
CA TYR A 769 60.03 -0.07 21.96
C TYR A 769 59.63 -0.07 23.44
N SER A 770 58.37 -0.35 23.74
CA SER A 770 57.87 -0.46 25.12
C SER A 770 58.48 -1.70 25.79
N TRP A 771 58.51 -2.83 25.07
CA TRP A 771 59.15 -4.06 25.51
C TRP A 771 60.65 -3.92 25.73
N LEU A 772 61.38 -3.36 24.76
CA LEU A 772 62.82 -3.12 24.89
C LEU A 772 63.12 -2.21 26.07
N SER A 773 62.29 -1.18 26.30
CA SER A 773 62.48 -0.30 27.45
C SER A 773 62.22 -0.97 28.80
N ALA A 774 61.30 -1.94 28.88
CA ALA A 774 61.05 -2.71 30.10
C ALA A 774 62.19 -3.69 30.41
N PHE A 775 62.81 -4.30 29.38
CA PHE A 775 63.99 -5.15 29.56
C PHE A 775 65.26 -4.33 29.87
N TYR A 776 65.46 -3.19 29.20
CA TYR A 776 66.66 -2.37 29.38
C TYR A 776 66.68 -1.62 30.73
N ALA A 777 65.51 -1.34 31.31
CA ALA A 777 65.39 -0.71 32.62
C ALA A 777 65.47 -1.71 33.79
N ASP A 778 65.80 -2.98 33.53
CA ASP A 778 65.78 -4.10 34.48
C ASP A 778 64.44 -4.25 35.24
N GLU A 779 63.34 -3.76 34.64
CA GLU A 779 62.00 -3.81 35.22
C GLU A 779 61.39 -5.21 35.12
N LEU A 780 61.76 -6.00 34.09
CA LEU A 780 61.35 -7.39 33.90
C LEU A 780 62.55 -8.32 34.05
N GLN A 781 62.68 -8.95 35.22
CA GLN A 781 63.77 -9.89 35.51
C GLN A 781 63.27 -11.34 35.42
N PRO A 782 64.08 -12.28 34.89
CA PRO A 782 63.77 -13.70 35.00
C PRO A 782 63.70 -14.11 36.47
N ALA A 783 62.72 -14.94 36.83
CA ALA A 783 62.55 -15.38 38.23
C ALA A 783 63.83 -16.08 38.75
N PRO A 784 64.21 -15.93 40.04
CA PRO A 784 65.47 -16.46 40.57
C PRO A 784 65.61 -17.99 40.44
N ASP A 785 64.50 -18.71 40.37
CA ASP A 785 64.48 -20.17 40.16
C ASP A 785 64.68 -20.61 38.69
N SER A 786 64.74 -19.66 37.74
CA SER A 786 65.03 -19.96 36.34
C SER A 786 66.54 -19.91 36.08
N HIS A 787 67.26 -20.96 36.50
CA HIS A 787 68.60 -21.22 35.98
C HIS A 787 68.49 -21.65 34.51
N VAL A 788 68.93 -20.79 33.59
CA VAL A 788 68.79 -21.03 32.15
C VAL A 788 70.16 -21.01 31.49
N GLU A 789 70.69 -22.19 31.14
CA GLU A 789 71.79 -22.33 30.18
C GLU A 789 71.21 -22.68 28.81
N ILE A 790 71.11 -21.69 27.92
CA ILE A 790 70.83 -21.95 26.50
C ILE A 790 72.07 -22.63 25.92
N THR A 791 72.04 -23.94 25.79
CA THR A 791 73.16 -24.72 25.25
C THR A 791 73.23 -24.60 23.73
N LYS A 792 74.45 -24.62 23.17
CA LYS A 792 74.76 -24.40 21.74
C LYS A 792 74.15 -25.45 20.77
N ARG A 793 73.38 -26.42 21.25
CA ARG A 793 72.79 -27.54 20.46
C ARG A 793 71.26 -27.66 20.56
N MET A 794 70.58 -26.65 21.09
CA MET A 794 69.13 -26.66 21.25
C MET A 794 68.44 -26.32 19.91
N GLU A 795 67.45 -27.11 19.48
CA GLU A 795 66.70 -26.82 18.25
C GLU A 795 65.85 -25.55 18.42
N LEU A 796 65.58 -24.80 17.34
CA LEU A 796 64.80 -23.56 17.42
C LEU A 796 63.42 -23.77 18.05
N LYS A 797 62.77 -24.92 17.77
CA LYS A 797 61.47 -25.27 18.35
C LYS A 797 61.56 -25.49 19.85
N ASP A 798 62.64 -26.11 20.32
CA ASP A 798 62.92 -26.28 21.75
C ASP A 798 63.26 -24.92 22.37
N ILE A 799 64.12 -24.11 21.75
CA ILE A 799 64.40 -22.76 22.24
C ILE A 799 63.10 -21.95 22.36
N MET A 800 62.21 -22.02 21.37
CA MET A 800 60.90 -21.35 21.43
C MET A 800 60.00 -21.91 22.53
N GLN A 801 59.87 -23.23 22.66
CA GLN A 801 59.03 -23.85 23.69
C GLN A 801 59.56 -23.54 25.09
N TYR A 802 60.87 -23.57 25.29
CA TYR A 802 61.52 -23.28 26.57
C TYR A 802 61.48 -21.78 26.90
N THR A 803 61.75 -20.90 25.94
CA THR A 803 61.60 -19.45 26.14
C THR A 803 60.15 -19.06 26.41
N SER A 804 59.17 -19.78 25.85
CA SER A 804 57.73 -19.56 26.09
C SER A 804 57.33 -19.82 27.55
N GLU A 805 58.04 -20.71 28.26
CA GLU A 805 57.80 -21.05 29.67
C GLU A 805 58.58 -20.19 30.65
N LEU A 806 59.51 -19.33 30.17
CA LEU A 806 60.24 -18.40 31.03
C LEU A 806 59.27 -17.48 31.76
N ARG A 807 59.51 -17.35 33.06
CA ARG A 807 58.69 -16.54 33.96
C ARG A 807 59.42 -15.27 34.32
N PHE A 808 58.77 -14.14 34.07
CA PHE A 808 59.28 -12.83 34.38
C PHE A 808 58.59 -12.26 35.62
N ARG A 809 59.36 -11.58 36.48
CA ARG A 809 58.88 -10.81 37.61
C ARG A 809 59.14 -9.32 37.35
N PHE A 810 58.17 -8.49 37.74
CA PHE A 810 58.32 -7.05 37.71
C PHE A 810 59.04 -6.58 38.98
N VAL A 811 60.21 -5.97 38.85
CA VAL A 811 61.01 -5.45 39.96
C VAL A 811 60.97 -3.92 39.92
N ILE A 812 60.69 -3.30 41.07
CA ILE A 812 60.76 -1.84 41.20
C ILE A 812 62.24 -1.48 41.28
N PRO A 813 62.79 -0.65 40.37
CA PRO A 813 64.16 -0.17 40.50
C PRO A 813 64.27 0.62 41.80
N THR A 814 65.10 0.18 42.75
CA THR A 814 65.44 1.00 43.91
C THR A 814 66.23 2.21 43.40
N GLN A 815 65.67 3.41 43.55
CA GLN A 815 66.37 4.66 43.28
C GLN A 815 67.50 4.88 44.29
#